data_AF-A0A1Q7PPP2-F1
#
_entry.id   AF-A0A1Q7PPP2-F1
#
_cell.length_a   1.000
_cell.length_b   1.000
_cell.length_c   1.000
_cell.angle_alpha   90.00
_cell.angle_beta   90.00
_cell.angle_gamma   90.00
#
_symmetry.space_group_name_H-M   'P 1'
#
loop_
_entity.id
_entity.type
_entity.pdbx_description
1 polymer ?
#
loop_
_entity_poly.entity_id
_entity_poly.type
_entity_poly.pdbx_seq_one_letter_code
_entity_poly.pdbx_strand_id
1 'polypeptide(L)'
;PRYGGFGTAPKFPPATGLSLLLRRYHRMNDPHTLLMVRKTLDAMAAGGLYDQIGGGFSRYSTDERWLVPHFEKMLYDNALLARTYLEAYQVTGEASYRRVATETLDYILREMTAPEGGFYSATDADSEGVEGKFFVWTPEEIRQVAPSEEDARRFCAYYDITPSGNWEHKSIPNIPRSLDDMARDLKVAPDELRRTLERLRPLVYDARRKRVPPGLDDKILTAWNGMMISAMAEGARVLGDSRYLEAAEQAADFLLMTMSRPDGGLYRTYRAFKAHVKACLEDYAFLVDGLIDLYEAGAHEGYLHEAVRLVERILADFADTEQGGFFTTARDHESLILRSREGPDGATPSGNAVAASALARLSFHYGREEFREAAAHAIRAYGRQIARHPRAFAKSLVVAELLMNGPVELALVGRPGEAGFEALRAEINRFYLPNRIIAHHDPEGPATRHPLLLGKGLVQGKAALYLCRNFTCQTPITDPAGVAAAFTRGDADGQTRAPADSAAHPRALQGTRLAGHATPGGTGAYAVRSVNNPASAGLAAHGYGMVGATGLTASRLGFGGYRIDADESEHRDALAKALREGCNLIDTSTNYTDGESERLIGAVLTELVRKGELKREEVIVVSKIGYVQGQNLKAAEAREKAGKPYSEVVKYGEGIWHCLHPEFLADQLDLSLDRLGLAMLDVCLLHNPEYFLSDANHRQLTDLPRLRDQFYKRIMKAFAYFEGQVAAGRLRYYGVSSNTCTAEPSDPEATSLSRMLEAARAGAQSAGCATHHFRVLQCPMNLFESGAMLTPNTGPGEQQTVLDLAQAEGLAVLANRPLNAIPPKGGGMVRLAELPVEPPAVSFEAQRDRIADLEKEYRREFVPHIKNAGQGLPPEDYFRWADELAKVRARVQSIEHWEQIEGQMIAPHLHQVLRALSQHLTGEVGDRWQAWRDRYLPELLTLLKELRREATVKSREKTMAITNLLDPFLPESKRKESLSRKALWVLASTPGVTCVLNGMRTPAYVDDSLGILGWEPLPDVRRIYEAIKKSG
;
A
#
# COMPACT_ATOMS: atom_id res chain seq x y z
N PRO A 1 -23.33 9.88 17.85
CA PRO A 1 -22.92 8.80 18.78
C PRO A 1 -23.39 9.06 20.22
N ARG A 2 -23.95 8.05 20.93
CA ARG A 2 -24.54 8.21 22.28
C ARG A 2 -23.51 8.59 23.36
N TYR A 3 -22.41 7.83 23.47
CA TYR A 3 -21.35 8.03 24.48
C TYR A 3 -19.98 8.44 23.90
N GLY A 4 -19.89 8.77 22.60
CA GLY A 4 -18.60 9.01 21.92
C GLY A 4 -17.75 7.74 21.79
N GLY A 5 -16.65 7.81 21.03
CA GLY A 5 -15.77 6.66 20.76
C GLY A 5 -16.29 5.71 19.67
N PHE A 6 -15.53 4.64 19.43
CA PHE A 6 -15.85 3.60 18.45
C PHE A 6 -15.89 2.22 19.10
N GLY A 7 -16.93 1.44 18.82
CA GLY A 7 -17.09 0.08 19.38
C GLY A 7 -17.82 0.06 20.74
N THR A 8 -17.77 -1.10 21.39
CA THR A 8 -18.38 -1.37 22.71
C THR A 8 -17.30 -1.41 23.81
N ALA A 9 -17.70 -1.64 25.06
CA ALA A 9 -16.77 -1.88 26.17
C ALA A 9 -15.95 -3.18 25.95
N PRO A 10 -14.66 -3.24 26.37
CA PRO A 10 -13.83 -2.12 26.86
C PRO A 10 -13.46 -1.15 25.73
N LYS A 11 -13.34 0.15 26.04
CA LYS A 11 -13.10 1.22 25.08
C LYS A 11 -11.72 1.84 25.21
N PHE A 12 -10.96 1.81 24.11
CA PHE A 12 -9.66 2.46 24.00
C PHE A 12 -9.78 3.84 23.34
N PRO A 13 -8.97 4.84 23.75
CA PRO A 13 -8.96 6.17 23.15
C PRO A 13 -8.50 6.12 21.68
N PRO A 14 -9.31 6.55 20.69
CA PRO A 14 -8.98 6.39 19.29
C PRO A 14 -8.20 7.59 18.70
N ALA A 15 -7.12 8.02 19.36
CA ALA A 15 -6.42 9.29 19.09
C ALA A 15 -6.07 9.50 17.60
N THR A 16 -5.36 8.55 16.96
CA THR A 16 -4.97 8.62 15.54
C THR A 16 -6.19 8.72 14.61
N GLY A 17 -7.27 8.00 14.94
CA GLY A 17 -8.52 8.07 14.19
C GLY A 17 -9.22 9.43 14.31
N LEU A 18 -9.17 10.06 15.50
CA LEU A 18 -9.71 11.40 15.72
C LEU A 18 -8.89 12.47 14.97
N SER A 19 -7.56 12.37 14.97
CA SER A 19 -6.68 13.26 14.19
C SER A 19 -6.98 13.17 12.68
N LEU A 20 -7.16 11.95 12.14
CA LEU A 20 -7.58 11.76 10.74
C LEU A 20 -8.95 12.42 10.45
N LEU A 21 -9.90 12.34 11.38
CA LEU A 21 -11.20 12.99 11.23
C LEU A 21 -11.09 14.52 11.28
N LEU A 22 -10.22 15.10 12.12
CA LEU A 22 -9.96 16.55 12.11
C LEU A 22 -9.41 17.02 10.76
N ARG A 23 -8.49 16.26 10.15
CA ARG A 23 -7.98 16.52 8.78
C ARG A 23 -9.08 16.46 7.73
N ARG A 24 -9.94 15.42 7.81
CA ARG A 24 -11.10 15.31 6.92
C ARG A 24 -12.05 16.49 7.06
N TYR A 25 -12.32 16.93 8.30
CA TYR A 25 -13.14 18.12 8.55
C TYR A 25 -12.51 19.37 7.95
N HIS A 26 -11.22 19.61 8.21
CA HIS A 26 -10.51 20.77 7.66
C HIS A 26 -10.60 20.83 6.12
N ARG A 27 -10.52 19.68 5.44
CA ARG A 27 -10.61 19.62 3.97
C ARG A 27 -12.04 19.71 3.41
N MET A 28 -13.01 19.08 4.07
CA MET A 28 -14.36 18.88 3.52
C MET A 28 -15.42 19.77 4.16
N ASN A 29 -15.09 20.44 5.26
CA ASN A 29 -16.00 21.18 6.13
C ASN A 29 -17.26 20.39 6.50
N ASP A 30 -17.13 19.07 6.72
CA ASP A 30 -18.25 18.16 7.03
C ASP A 30 -18.61 18.23 8.53
N PRO A 31 -19.75 18.85 8.92
CA PRO A 31 -20.09 19.05 10.32
C PRO A 31 -20.29 17.73 11.08
N HIS A 32 -20.68 16.66 10.39
CA HIS A 32 -20.87 15.35 11.03
C HIS A 32 -19.54 14.76 11.50
N THR A 33 -18.47 14.96 10.72
CA THR A 33 -17.12 14.54 11.10
C THR A 33 -16.66 15.24 12.37
N LEU A 34 -16.84 16.57 12.45
CA LEU A 34 -16.47 17.32 13.64
C LEU A 34 -17.31 16.92 14.85
N LEU A 35 -18.61 16.66 14.67
CA LEU A 35 -19.49 16.17 15.74
C LEU A 35 -18.99 14.85 16.34
N MET A 36 -18.51 13.92 15.51
CA MET A 36 -17.93 12.66 16.01
C MET A 36 -16.68 12.88 16.86
N VAL A 37 -15.81 13.80 16.44
CA VAL A 37 -14.60 14.15 17.18
C VAL A 37 -14.94 14.80 18.51
N ARG A 38 -15.71 15.90 18.48
CA ARG A 38 -16.13 16.64 19.68
C ARG A 38 -16.83 15.72 20.68
N LYS A 39 -17.83 14.95 20.24
CA LYS A 39 -18.56 14.03 21.13
C LYS A 39 -17.65 12.98 21.78
N THR A 40 -16.58 12.56 21.11
CA THR A 40 -15.64 11.58 21.65
C THR A 40 -14.69 12.22 22.65
N LEU A 41 -14.07 13.36 22.29
CA LEU A 41 -13.18 14.11 23.18
C LEU A 41 -13.92 14.59 24.44
N ASP A 42 -15.09 15.20 24.27
CA ASP A 42 -15.90 15.69 25.39
C ASP A 42 -16.27 14.56 26.35
N ALA A 43 -16.65 13.39 25.83
CA ALA A 43 -17.03 12.26 26.67
C ALA A 43 -15.82 11.64 27.41
N MET A 44 -14.64 11.57 26.77
CA MET A 44 -13.42 11.10 27.43
C MET A 44 -12.94 12.07 28.52
N ALA A 45 -12.94 13.38 28.23
CA ALA A 45 -12.52 14.42 29.16
C ALA A 45 -13.50 14.60 30.34
N ALA A 46 -14.79 14.30 30.15
CA ALA A 46 -15.81 14.37 31.19
C ALA A 46 -15.90 13.10 32.04
N GLY A 47 -15.44 11.95 31.51
CA GLY A 47 -15.49 10.66 32.20
C GLY A 47 -14.40 10.48 33.26
N GLY A 48 -14.37 9.30 33.87
CA GLY A 48 -13.31 8.88 34.79
C GLY A 48 -12.02 8.42 34.11
N LEU A 49 -12.03 8.26 32.78
CA LEU A 49 -10.82 8.04 31.98
C LEU A 49 -9.81 9.19 32.12
N TYR A 50 -10.29 10.42 32.18
CA TYR A 50 -9.48 11.60 32.45
C TYR A 50 -9.44 11.86 33.96
N ASP A 51 -8.24 11.96 34.53
CA ASP A 51 -8.08 12.27 35.95
C ASP A 51 -8.45 13.73 36.22
N GLN A 52 -9.67 13.95 36.71
CA GLN A 52 -10.22 15.28 36.97
C GLN A 52 -9.44 16.10 38.00
N ILE A 53 -8.62 15.45 38.83
CA ILE A 53 -7.89 16.08 39.93
C ILE A 53 -6.44 16.38 39.52
N GLY A 54 -5.73 15.38 38.98
CA GLY A 54 -4.30 15.51 38.65
C GLY A 54 -3.97 15.62 37.17
N GLY A 55 -4.95 15.46 36.28
CA GLY A 55 -4.71 15.44 34.84
C GLY A 55 -4.10 14.12 34.34
N GLY A 56 -4.00 14.03 33.02
CA GLY A 56 -3.62 12.80 32.33
C GLY A 56 -4.76 11.79 32.20
N PHE A 57 -4.58 10.86 31.29
CA PHE A 57 -5.54 9.83 30.92
C PHE A 57 -5.06 8.45 31.37
N SER A 58 -6.01 7.66 31.86
CA SER A 58 -5.87 6.21 31.97
C SER A 58 -5.96 5.54 30.60
N ARG A 59 -5.45 4.32 30.51
CA ARG A 59 -5.23 3.59 29.25
C ARG A 59 -6.52 3.29 28.48
N TYR A 60 -7.55 2.83 29.17
CA TYR A 60 -8.85 2.51 28.56
C TYR A 60 -9.97 2.53 29.60
N SER A 61 -11.22 2.56 29.13
CA SER A 61 -12.40 2.41 29.98
C SER A 61 -12.92 0.98 29.91
N THR A 62 -13.21 0.38 31.06
CA THR A 62 -13.84 -0.95 31.14
C THR A 62 -15.33 -0.89 30.81
N ASP A 63 -15.93 0.30 30.83
CA ASP A 63 -17.34 0.53 30.49
C ASP A 63 -17.53 1.28 29.15
N GLU A 64 -18.79 1.39 28.70
CA GLU A 64 -19.11 2.05 27.43
C GLU A 64 -19.16 3.59 27.53
N ARG A 65 -19.23 4.13 28.76
CA ARG A 65 -19.52 5.55 29.04
C ARG A 65 -18.27 6.38 29.33
N TRP A 66 -17.09 5.77 29.38
CA TRP A 66 -15.83 6.39 29.80
C TRP A 66 -15.74 6.68 31.30
N LEU A 67 -16.59 6.05 32.12
CA LEU A 67 -16.66 6.30 33.56
C LEU A 67 -15.64 5.48 34.35
N VAL A 68 -15.51 4.18 34.06
CA VAL A 68 -14.70 3.26 34.86
C VAL A 68 -13.38 2.99 34.11
N PRO A 69 -12.26 3.62 34.48
CA PRO A 69 -10.99 3.36 33.84
C PRO A 69 -10.38 2.03 34.29
N HIS A 70 -9.51 1.47 33.46
CA HIS A 70 -8.39 0.68 33.96
C HIS A 70 -7.29 1.67 34.34
N PHE A 71 -7.05 1.86 35.64
CA PHE A 71 -6.41 3.08 36.18
C PHE A 71 -4.95 3.30 35.75
N GLU A 72 -4.31 2.30 35.12
CA GLU A 72 -2.99 2.40 34.49
C GLU A 72 -2.92 3.61 33.53
N LYS A 73 -1.86 4.42 33.61
CA LYS A 73 -1.61 5.55 32.70
C LYS A 73 -0.34 5.29 31.91
N MET A 74 -0.47 5.25 30.58
CA MET A 74 0.65 4.99 29.67
C MET A 74 1.17 6.30 29.06
N LEU A 75 2.49 6.39 28.85
CA LEU A 75 3.12 7.55 28.23
C LEU A 75 2.59 7.82 26.82
N TYR A 76 2.48 6.78 25.98
CA TYR A 76 2.04 6.92 24.59
C TYR A 76 0.59 7.40 24.46
N ASP A 77 -0.32 6.92 25.30
CA ASP A 77 -1.73 7.35 25.26
C ASP A 77 -1.83 8.84 25.57
N ASN A 78 -1.10 9.29 26.60
CA ASN A 78 -1.08 10.70 26.99
C ASN A 78 -0.41 11.60 25.94
N ALA A 79 0.65 11.14 25.27
CA ALA A 79 1.26 11.86 24.15
C ALA A 79 0.27 12.04 22.98
N LEU A 80 -0.36 10.95 22.53
CA LEU A 80 -1.26 10.95 21.39
C LEU A 80 -2.54 11.75 21.68
N LEU A 81 -3.09 11.64 22.89
CA LEU A 81 -4.26 12.40 23.31
C LEU A 81 -3.94 13.89 23.45
N ALA A 82 -2.85 14.28 24.12
CA ALA A 82 -2.47 15.68 24.26
C ALA A 82 -2.39 16.36 22.88
N ARG A 83 -1.71 15.73 21.92
CA ARG A 83 -1.65 16.21 20.53
C ARG A 83 -3.03 16.32 19.89
N THR A 84 -3.88 15.31 20.01
CA THR A 84 -5.24 15.34 19.45
C THR A 84 -6.10 16.46 20.03
N TYR A 85 -5.98 16.75 21.34
CA TYR A 85 -6.67 17.87 21.97
C TYR A 85 -6.12 19.23 21.52
N LEU A 86 -4.81 19.36 21.29
CA LEU A 86 -4.22 20.57 20.68
C LEU A 86 -4.76 20.80 19.27
N GLU A 87 -4.82 19.75 18.44
CA GLU A 87 -5.39 19.83 17.08
C GLU A 87 -6.87 20.25 17.14
N ALA A 88 -7.67 19.63 18.01
CA ALA A 88 -9.07 20.01 18.20
C ALA A 88 -9.21 21.46 18.71
N TYR A 89 -8.33 21.93 19.58
CA TYR A 89 -8.31 23.33 20.02
C TYR A 89 -8.04 24.28 18.84
N GLN A 90 -7.04 24.00 18.00
CA GLN A 90 -6.77 24.84 16.82
C GLN A 90 -7.93 24.83 15.81
N VAL A 91 -8.63 23.70 15.65
CA VAL A 91 -9.78 23.58 14.74
C VAL A 91 -11.03 24.28 15.26
N THR A 92 -11.26 24.28 16.57
CA THR A 92 -12.55 24.71 17.15
C THR A 92 -12.47 26.02 17.95
N GLY A 93 -11.29 26.40 18.44
CA GLY A 93 -11.11 27.49 19.39
C GLY A 93 -11.60 27.21 20.82
N GLU A 94 -12.09 26.00 21.11
CA GLU A 94 -12.72 25.67 22.39
C GLU A 94 -11.68 25.56 23.52
N ALA A 95 -11.76 26.45 24.51
CA ALA A 95 -10.80 26.55 25.61
C ALA A 95 -10.71 25.28 26.48
N SER A 96 -11.77 24.46 26.50
CA SER A 96 -11.78 23.18 27.22
C SER A 96 -10.75 22.19 26.66
N TYR A 97 -10.55 22.14 25.35
CA TYR A 97 -9.53 21.28 24.73
C TYR A 97 -8.12 21.77 25.04
N ARG A 98 -7.89 23.09 25.02
CA ARG A 98 -6.63 23.70 25.46
C ARG A 98 -6.30 23.29 26.90
N ARG A 99 -7.29 23.38 27.80
CA ARG A 99 -7.14 23.01 29.22
C ARG A 99 -6.73 21.54 29.37
N VAL A 100 -7.45 20.61 28.73
CA VAL A 100 -7.15 19.17 28.85
C VAL A 100 -5.75 18.86 28.32
N ALA A 101 -5.36 19.41 27.16
CA ALA A 101 -4.00 19.23 26.65
C ALA A 101 -2.93 19.76 27.63
N THR A 102 -3.13 20.97 28.16
CA THR A 102 -2.22 21.60 29.13
C THR A 102 -2.07 20.75 30.40
N GLU A 103 -3.19 20.34 30.99
CA GLU A 103 -3.20 19.54 32.22
C GLU A 103 -2.61 18.13 32.02
N THR A 104 -2.77 17.53 30.83
CA THR A 104 -2.09 16.28 30.45
C THR A 104 -0.58 16.46 30.34
N LEU A 105 -0.09 17.52 29.67
CA LEU A 105 1.35 17.78 29.58
C LEU A 105 1.96 18.15 30.94
N ASP A 106 1.26 18.94 31.74
CA ASP A 106 1.67 19.29 33.11
C ASP A 106 1.73 18.05 34.03
N TYR A 107 0.85 17.06 33.84
CA TYR A 107 0.95 15.77 34.51
C TYR A 107 2.26 15.06 34.16
N ILE A 108 2.65 15.03 32.87
CA ILE A 108 3.89 14.40 32.44
C ILE A 108 5.11 15.09 33.05
N LEU A 109 5.17 16.43 32.99
CA LEU A 109 6.25 17.21 33.60
C LEU A 109 6.39 16.94 35.10
N ARG A 110 5.26 16.80 35.80
CA ARG A 110 5.22 16.69 37.25
C ARG A 110 5.48 15.29 37.78
N GLU A 111 4.96 14.26 37.10
CA GLU A 111 4.89 12.89 37.65
C GLU A 111 5.66 11.85 36.82
N MET A 112 5.93 12.12 35.54
CA MET A 112 6.51 11.14 34.61
C MET A 112 7.89 11.52 34.08
N THR A 113 8.44 12.67 34.49
CA THR A 113 9.75 13.14 34.02
C THR A 113 10.87 12.66 34.94
N ALA A 114 11.85 11.98 34.36
CA ALA A 114 13.03 11.50 35.07
C ALA A 114 14.02 12.65 35.31
N PRO A 115 14.80 12.64 36.41
CA PRO A 115 15.84 13.63 36.65
C PRO A 115 16.88 13.74 35.54
N GLU A 116 17.09 12.67 34.77
CA GLU A 116 18.01 12.61 33.63
C GLU A 116 17.46 13.26 32.35
N GLY A 117 16.18 13.64 32.33
CA GLY A 117 15.52 14.37 31.24
C GLY A 117 14.51 13.57 30.41
N GLY A 118 14.62 12.23 30.36
CA GLY A 118 13.63 11.39 29.68
C GLY A 118 12.32 11.21 30.45
N PHE A 119 11.32 10.61 29.82
CA PHE A 119 10.01 10.32 30.38
C PHE A 119 9.82 8.83 30.67
N TYR A 120 9.27 8.51 31.84
CA TYR A 120 8.93 7.17 32.29
C TYR A 120 7.77 6.55 31.50
N SER A 121 7.68 5.23 31.46
CA SER A 121 6.81 4.51 30.54
C SER A 121 5.35 4.44 30.99
N ALA A 122 5.10 4.22 32.29
CA ALA A 122 3.74 4.11 32.82
C ALA A 122 3.64 4.30 34.34
N THR A 123 2.43 4.55 34.83
CA THR A 123 2.02 4.28 36.22
C THR A 123 1.03 3.12 36.26
N ASP A 124 1.23 2.17 37.17
CA ASP A 124 0.37 1.00 37.38
C ASP A 124 -1.07 1.39 37.80
N ALA A 125 -1.99 0.42 37.70
CA ALA A 125 -3.39 0.62 38.11
C ALA A 125 -3.60 0.46 39.64
N ASP A 126 -2.74 -0.34 40.29
CA ASP A 126 -2.91 -0.74 41.69
C ASP A 126 -2.15 0.16 42.66
N SER A 127 -2.80 0.49 43.77
CA SER A 127 -2.18 1.08 44.94
C SER A 127 -2.48 0.20 46.15
N GLU A 128 -1.44 -0.27 46.84
CA GLU A 128 -1.56 -1.22 47.96
C GLU A 128 -2.32 -2.51 47.57
N GLY A 129 -2.13 -2.98 46.33
CA GLY A 129 -2.79 -4.18 45.81
C GLY A 129 -4.29 -4.03 45.52
N VAL A 130 -4.80 -2.79 45.49
CA VAL A 130 -6.20 -2.47 45.14
C VAL A 130 -6.21 -1.49 43.98
N GLU A 131 -6.81 -1.91 42.86
CA GLU A 131 -6.95 -1.09 41.66
C GLU A 131 -7.70 0.22 41.99
N GLY A 132 -7.25 1.36 41.46
CA GLY A 132 -7.97 2.62 41.55
C GLY A 132 -8.05 3.27 42.94
N LYS A 133 -7.61 2.59 44.02
CA LYS A 133 -7.67 3.07 45.42
C LYS A 133 -7.10 4.49 45.59
N PHE A 134 -6.04 4.80 44.86
CA PHE A 134 -5.39 6.12 44.88
C PHE A 134 -6.30 7.25 44.34
N PHE A 135 -7.15 6.95 43.36
CA PHE A 135 -7.87 7.93 42.55
C PHE A 135 -9.30 8.23 43.02
N VAL A 136 -9.90 7.34 43.81
CA VAL A 136 -11.31 7.44 44.23
C VAL A 136 -11.50 8.19 45.55
N TRP A 137 -12.70 8.77 45.72
CA TRP A 137 -13.02 9.68 46.83
C TRP A 137 -14.39 9.41 47.44
N THR A 138 -14.52 9.77 48.71
CA THR A 138 -15.78 9.88 49.45
C THR A 138 -16.07 11.33 49.82
N PRO A 139 -17.33 11.71 50.07
CA PRO A 139 -17.66 13.07 50.51
C PRO A 139 -16.99 13.48 51.83
N GLU A 140 -16.73 12.53 52.73
CA GLU A 140 -16.01 12.77 53.99
C GLU A 140 -14.54 13.16 53.73
N GLU A 141 -13.85 12.44 52.85
CA GLU A 141 -12.46 12.79 52.48
C GLU A 141 -12.37 14.18 51.83
N ILE A 142 -13.38 14.60 51.06
CA ILE A 142 -13.43 15.97 50.51
C ILE A 142 -13.71 17.01 51.61
N ARG A 143 -14.62 16.73 52.55
CA ARG A 143 -14.90 17.63 53.69
C ARG A 143 -13.67 17.89 54.57
N GLN A 144 -12.81 16.90 54.75
CA GLN A 144 -11.57 17.04 55.52
C GLN A 144 -10.54 17.98 54.87
N VAL A 145 -10.66 18.23 53.57
CA VAL A 145 -9.72 19.03 52.78
C VAL A 145 -10.29 20.41 52.43
N ALA A 146 -11.62 20.51 52.30
CA ALA A 146 -12.30 21.74 51.92
C ALA A 146 -12.22 22.82 53.02
N PRO A 147 -12.03 24.11 52.66
CA PRO A 147 -12.04 25.21 53.63
C PRO A 147 -13.39 25.44 54.32
N SER A 148 -14.49 24.95 53.73
CA SER A 148 -15.84 25.06 54.26
C SER A 148 -16.73 23.91 53.78
N GLU A 149 -17.79 23.63 54.54
CA GLU A 149 -18.81 22.64 54.17
C GLU A 149 -19.49 22.97 52.83
N GLU A 150 -19.71 24.24 52.55
CA GLU A 150 -20.33 24.67 51.30
C GLU A 150 -19.41 24.44 50.09
N ASP A 151 -18.10 24.66 50.25
CA ASP A 151 -17.13 24.33 49.21
C ASP A 151 -17.07 22.82 48.96
N ALA A 152 -17.06 22.00 50.03
CA ALA A 152 -17.10 20.54 49.90
C ALA A 152 -18.37 20.08 49.17
N ARG A 153 -19.53 20.63 49.53
CA ARG A 153 -20.82 20.33 48.90
C ARG A 153 -20.80 20.63 47.41
N ARG A 154 -20.29 21.81 47.02
CA ARG A 154 -20.19 22.24 45.62
C ARG A 154 -19.22 21.35 44.82
N PHE A 155 -18.07 21.03 45.40
CA PHE A 155 -17.07 20.17 44.78
C PHE A 155 -17.59 18.75 44.54
N CYS A 156 -18.19 18.15 45.58
CA CYS A 156 -18.78 16.82 45.49
C CYS A 156 -19.92 16.77 44.47
N ALA A 157 -20.79 17.79 44.43
CA ALA A 157 -21.87 17.85 43.46
C ALA A 157 -21.36 17.95 42.01
N TYR A 158 -20.32 18.75 41.77
CA TYR A 158 -19.77 18.93 40.43
C TYR A 158 -19.07 17.67 39.91
N TYR A 159 -18.29 17.00 40.77
CA TYR A 159 -17.52 15.81 40.39
C TYR A 159 -18.23 14.47 40.61
N ASP A 160 -19.54 14.49 40.91
CA ASP A 160 -20.34 13.28 41.16
C ASP A 160 -19.78 12.42 42.31
N ILE A 161 -19.30 13.07 43.37
CA ILE A 161 -18.79 12.40 44.58
C ILE A 161 -19.95 12.24 45.56
N THR A 162 -20.46 11.02 45.68
CA THR A 162 -21.67 10.71 46.45
C THR A 162 -21.39 9.74 47.61
N PRO A 163 -22.26 9.71 48.65
CA PRO A 163 -22.12 8.73 49.74
C PRO A 163 -22.26 7.27 49.29
N SER A 164 -23.04 6.99 48.25
CA SER A 164 -23.19 5.64 47.68
C SER A 164 -22.00 5.23 46.80
N GLY A 165 -21.23 6.20 46.32
CA GLY A 165 -20.25 5.99 45.28
C GLY A 165 -20.86 5.81 43.89
N ASN A 166 -20.01 5.92 42.88
CA ASN A 166 -20.30 5.49 41.50
C ASN A 166 -19.42 4.29 41.07
N TRP A 167 -18.53 3.82 41.96
CA TRP A 167 -17.68 2.64 41.78
C TRP A 167 -17.20 2.07 43.13
N GLU A 168 -17.49 0.80 43.42
CA GLU A 168 -17.05 0.08 44.64
C GLU A 168 -17.22 0.87 45.97
N HIS A 169 -18.40 1.46 46.18
CA HIS A 169 -18.75 2.28 47.35
C HIS A 169 -17.95 3.59 47.50
N LYS A 170 -17.15 3.96 46.51
CA LYS A 170 -16.47 5.25 46.39
C LYS A 170 -16.82 5.90 45.06
N SER A 171 -16.37 7.13 44.86
CA SER A 171 -16.64 7.86 43.62
C SER A 171 -15.36 8.07 42.83
N ILE A 172 -15.41 7.70 41.56
CA ILE A 172 -14.50 8.18 40.52
C ILE A 172 -14.98 9.59 40.15
N PRO A 173 -14.17 10.64 40.38
CA PRO A 173 -14.53 11.99 39.96
C PRO A 173 -14.83 12.04 38.46
N ASN A 174 -16.01 12.53 38.09
CA ASN A 174 -16.42 12.72 36.69
C ASN A 174 -17.30 13.97 36.56
N ILE A 175 -17.51 14.47 35.34
CA ILE A 175 -18.28 15.68 35.05
C ILE A 175 -19.53 15.29 34.24
N PRO A 176 -20.61 14.81 34.88
CA PRO A 176 -21.79 14.32 34.16
C PRO A 176 -22.63 15.46 33.57
N ARG A 177 -22.40 16.71 34.03
CA ARG A 177 -23.14 17.92 33.65
C ARG A 177 -22.18 19.09 33.50
N SER A 178 -22.52 20.03 32.63
CA SER A 178 -21.69 21.22 32.42
C SER A 178 -21.59 22.07 33.69
N LEU A 179 -20.56 22.90 33.78
CA LEU A 179 -20.39 23.86 34.89
C LEU A 179 -21.59 24.79 35.02
N ASP A 180 -22.16 25.25 33.91
CA ASP A 180 -23.34 26.11 33.90
C ASP A 180 -24.59 25.38 34.39
N ASP A 181 -24.80 24.13 33.96
CA ASP A 181 -25.91 23.30 34.45
C ASP A 181 -25.80 23.05 35.95
N MET A 182 -24.60 22.70 36.43
CA MET A 182 -24.37 22.45 37.84
C MET A 182 -24.50 23.73 38.68
N ALA A 183 -24.03 24.86 38.18
CA ALA A 183 -24.19 26.16 38.86
C ALA A 183 -25.67 26.52 39.03
N ARG A 184 -26.51 26.26 38.01
CA ARG A 184 -27.96 26.44 38.10
C ARG A 184 -28.59 25.56 39.17
N ASP A 185 -28.23 24.28 39.22
CA ASP A 185 -28.75 23.35 40.22
C ASP A 185 -28.35 23.71 41.64
N LEU A 186 -27.10 24.17 41.81
CA LEU A 186 -26.56 24.63 43.08
C LEU A 186 -27.04 26.04 43.46
N LYS A 187 -27.73 26.74 42.53
CA LYS A 187 -28.21 28.12 42.67
C LYS A 187 -27.11 29.13 42.96
N VAL A 188 -25.98 28.99 42.26
CA VAL A 188 -24.81 29.88 42.35
C VAL A 188 -24.46 30.42 40.96
N ALA A 189 -23.68 31.50 40.90
CA ALA A 189 -23.16 31.98 39.62
C ALA A 189 -22.10 31.01 39.07
N PRO A 190 -22.03 30.78 37.74
CA PRO A 190 -20.98 29.93 37.13
C PRO A 190 -19.56 30.32 37.55
N ASP A 191 -19.23 31.61 37.56
CA ASP A 191 -17.91 32.10 37.98
C ASP A 191 -17.63 31.90 39.47
N GLU A 192 -18.67 31.80 40.30
CA GLU A 192 -18.51 31.44 41.71
C GLU A 192 -18.17 29.95 41.87
N LEU A 193 -18.90 29.07 41.17
CA LEU A 193 -18.59 27.63 41.17
C LEU A 193 -17.19 27.37 40.61
N ARG A 194 -16.82 28.03 39.50
CA ARG A 194 -15.48 27.93 38.90
C ARG A 194 -14.38 28.27 39.91
N ARG A 195 -14.51 29.40 40.62
CA ARG A 195 -13.55 29.81 41.65
C ARG A 195 -13.48 28.84 42.82
N THR A 196 -14.60 28.22 43.23
CA THR A 196 -14.60 27.14 44.22
C THR A 196 -13.77 25.95 43.72
N LEU A 197 -14.00 25.49 42.48
CA LEU A 197 -13.28 24.34 41.91
C LEU A 197 -11.79 24.60 41.74
N GLU A 198 -11.40 25.78 41.23
CA GLU A 198 -10.01 26.21 41.05
C GLU A 198 -9.25 26.27 42.38
N ARG A 199 -9.90 26.70 43.46
CA ARG A 199 -9.32 26.74 44.81
C ARG A 199 -9.18 25.34 45.41
N LEU A 200 -10.18 24.47 45.24
CA LEU A 200 -10.22 23.16 45.91
C LEU A 200 -9.41 22.08 45.20
N ARG A 201 -9.33 22.09 43.86
CA ARG A 201 -8.64 21.03 43.11
C ARG A 201 -7.18 20.84 43.56
N PRO A 202 -6.35 21.89 43.76
CA PRO A 202 -5.00 21.74 44.28
C PRO A 202 -4.95 21.14 45.70
N LEU A 203 -5.88 21.54 46.58
CA LEU A 203 -5.95 21.00 47.95
C LEU A 203 -6.29 19.51 47.96
N VAL A 204 -7.27 19.10 47.14
CA VAL A 204 -7.66 17.69 46.97
C VAL A 204 -6.51 16.89 46.37
N TYR A 205 -5.79 17.46 45.41
CA TYR A 205 -4.59 16.84 44.84
C TYR A 205 -3.47 16.68 45.88
N ASP A 206 -3.19 17.69 46.71
CA ASP A 206 -2.20 17.60 47.78
C ASP A 206 -2.59 16.59 48.87
N ALA A 207 -3.88 16.44 49.15
CA ALA A 207 -4.37 15.36 50.00
C ALA A 207 -4.15 13.98 49.34
N ARG A 208 -4.37 13.86 48.02
CA ARG A 208 -4.10 12.62 47.26
C ARG A 208 -2.64 12.21 47.31
N ARG A 209 -1.72 13.17 47.18
CA ARG A 209 -0.26 12.94 47.20
C ARG A 209 0.27 12.36 48.51
N LYS A 210 -0.51 12.41 49.59
CA LYS A 210 -0.18 11.79 50.88
C LYS A 210 -0.56 10.30 50.95
N ARG A 211 -1.36 9.81 49.99
CA ARG A 211 -1.67 8.38 49.84
C ARG A 211 -0.48 7.65 49.22
N VAL A 212 -0.42 6.34 49.38
CA VAL A 212 0.55 5.50 48.67
C VAL A 212 0.25 5.61 47.17
N PRO A 213 1.19 6.04 46.31
CA PRO A 213 0.94 6.12 44.88
C PRO A 213 0.97 4.73 44.23
N PRO A 214 0.33 4.56 43.05
CA PRO A 214 0.55 3.39 42.22
C PRO A 214 2.03 3.22 41.85
N GLY A 215 2.42 1.98 41.52
CA GLY A 215 3.78 1.69 41.06
C GLY A 215 4.16 2.53 39.83
N LEU A 216 5.39 3.04 39.80
CA LEU A 216 5.93 3.74 38.63
C LEU A 216 6.80 2.76 37.82
N ASP A 217 6.47 2.53 36.55
CA ASP A 217 7.37 1.85 35.63
C ASP A 217 8.37 2.87 35.10
N ASP A 218 9.53 2.92 35.76
CA ASP A 218 10.62 3.88 35.55
C ASP A 218 11.47 3.60 34.30
N LYS A 219 10.99 2.74 33.39
CA LYS A 219 11.65 2.52 32.09
C LYS A 219 11.49 3.75 31.21
N ILE A 220 12.57 4.15 30.56
CA ILE A 220 12.54 5.11 29.45
C ILE A 220 12.63 4.31 28.16
N LEU A 221 11.59 4.43 27.31
CA LEU A 221 11.50 3.75 26.02
C LEU A 221 11.63 4.76 24.89
N THR A 222 12.56 4.52 23.96
CA THR A 222 12.89 5.45 22.87
C THR A 222 11.67 5.82 22.03
N ALA A 223 10.90 4.82 21.55
CA ALA A 223 9.68 5.07 20.79
C ALA A 223 8.65 5.95 21.52
N TRP A 224 8.40 5.68 22.81
CA TRP A 224 7.37 6.39 23.58
C TRP A 224 7.81 7.81 23.96
N ASN A 225 9.09 7.99 24.21
CA ASN A 225 9.68 9.31 24.39
C ASN A 225 9.65 10.12 23.09
N GLY A 226 9.90 9.51 21.93
CA GLY A 226 9.72 10.18 20.63
C GLY A 226 8.31 10.74 20.42
N MET A 227 7.27 9.97 20.80
CA MET A 227 5.89 10.45 20.80
C MET A 227 5.66 11.59 21.80
N MET A 228 6.22 11.52 23.01
CA MET A 228 6.05 12.58 24.01
C MET A 228 6.83 13.86 23.64
N ILE A 229 8.02 13.75 23.06
CA ILE A 229 8.78 14.88 22.51
C ILE A 229 7.93 15.60 21.45
N SER A 230 7.32 14.86 20.52
CA SER A 230 6.36 15.42 19.56
C SER A 230 5.20 16.15 20.24
N ALA A 231 4.58 15.56 21.26
CA ALA A 231 3.47 16.17 21.98
C ALA A 231 3.87 17.45 22.75
N MET A 232 5.04 17.44 23.40
CA MET A 232 5.60 18.59 24.11
C MET A 232 5.99 19.72 23.14
N ALA A 233 6.60 19.39 21.99
CA ALA A 233 6.93 20.36 20.95
C ALA A 233 5.67 21.03 20.37
N GLU A 234 4.63 20.25 20.05
CA GLU A 234 3.33 20.79 19.64
C GLU A 234 2.67 21.61 20.75
N GLY A 235 2.80 21.18 22.01
CA GLY A 235 2.34 21.91 23.19
C GLY A 235 3.00 23.29 23.30
N ALA A 236 4.33 23.36 23.19
CA ALA A 236 5.06 24.62 23.20
C ALA A 236 4.60 25.54 22.07
N ARG A 237 4.49 24.99 20.86
CA ARG A 237 4.07 25.73 19.66
C ARG A 237 2.67 26.32 19.81
N VAL A 238 1.69 25.51 20.21
CA VAL A 238 0.27 25.90 20.24
C VAL A 238 -0.11 26.68 21.51
N LEU A 239 0.48 26.35 22.66
CA LEU A 239 0.13 26.95 23.95
C LEU A 239 0.99 28.17 24.31
N GLY A 240 2.17 28.30 23.69
CA GLY A 240 3.11 29.39 23.94
C GLY A 240 3.85 29.30 25.28
N ASP A 241 4.03 28.09 25.81
CA ASP A 241 4.69 27.85 27.10
C ASP A 241 6.07 27.19 26.88
N SER A 242 7.15 27.88 27.27
CA SER A 242 8.53 27.43 27.02
C SER A 242 8.90 26.17 27.79
N ARG A 243 8.23 25.88 28.91
CA ARG A 243 8.51 24.69 29.74
C ARG A 243 8.37 23.40 28.94
N TYR A 244 7.44 23.35 27.98
CA TYR A 244 7.25 22.18 27.13
C TYR A 244 8.37 22.04 26.09
N LEU A 245 8.88 23.14 25.55
CA LEU A 245 10.01 23.12 24.62
C LEU A 245 11.27 22.64 25.35
N GLU A 246 11.55 23.23 26.52
CA GLU A 246 12.70 22.88 27.37
C GLU A 246 12.68 21.39 27.75
N ALA A 247 11.52 20.85 28.13
CA ALA A 247 11.38 19.43 28.45
C ALA A 247 11.56 18.52 27.22
N ALA A 248 11.10 18.95 26.04
CA ALA A 248 11.28 18.22 24.79
C ALA A 248 12.76 18.18 24.36
N GLU A 249 13.48 19.30 24.49
CA GLU A 249 14.92 19.40 24.24
C GLU A 249 15.72 18.52 25.21
N GLN A 250 15.43 18.58 26.51
CA GLN A 250 16.08 17.72 27.51
C GLN A 250 15.87 16.23 27.24
N ALA A 251 14.65 15.82 26.88
CA ALA A 251 14.37 14.43 26.53
C ALA A 251 15.06 14.01 25.22
N ALA A 252 15.06 14.87 24.20
CA ALA A 252 15.73 14.61 22.93
C ALA A 252 17.25 14.46 23.12
N ASP A 253 17.86 15.37 23.88
CA ASP A 253 19.29 15.33 24.22
C ASP A 253 19.63 14.08 25.02
N PHE A 254 18.80 13.72 26.01
CA PHE A 254 18.98 12.49 26.77
C PHE A 254 18.99 11.26 25.85
N LEU A 255 18.03 11.16 24.91
CA LEU A 255 17.99 10.04 23.96
C LEU A 255 19.19 10.05 23.02
N LEU A 256 19.54 11.20 22.45
CA LEU A 256 20.65 11.32 21.49
C LEU A 256 22.01 11.06 22.14
N MET A 257 22.19 11.40 23.42
CA MET A 257 23.45 11.17 24.15
C MET A 257 23.52 9.80 24.82
N THR A 258 22.44 9.36 25.48
CA THR A 258 22.44 8.18 26.34
C THR A 258 21.93 6.92 25.64
N MET A 259 20.98 7.08 24.72
CA MET A 259 20.38 5.95 23.99
C MET A 259 21.10 5.67 22.66
N SER A 260 22.00 6.55 22.22
CA SER A 260 22.85 6.28 21.06
C SER A 260 23.90 5.21 21.35
N ARG A 261 24.08 4.32 20.39
CA ARG A 261 25.13 3.30 20.38
C ARG A 261 26.40 3.85 19.72
N PRO A 262 27.59 3.32 20.07
CA PRO A 262 28.85 3.72 19.44
C PRO A 262 28.90 3.53 17.91
N ASP A 263 28.09 2.62 17.37
CA ASP A 263 27.98 2.35 15.93
C ASP A 263 26.93 3.22 15.22
N GLY A 264 26.41 4.25 15.91
CA GLY A 264 25.39 5.18 15.40
C GLY A 264 23.95 4.65 15.42
N GLY A 265 23.71 3.43 15.90
CA GLY A 265 22.35 2.91 16.16
C GLY A 265 21.75 3.43 17.47
N LEU A 266 20.55 2.99 17.82
CA LEU A 266 19.86 3.31 19.07
C LEU A 266 19.66 2.08 19.96
N TYR A 267 19.58 2.31 21.27
CA TYR A 267 19.00 1.40 22.24
C TYR A 267 17.49 1.66 22.38
N ARG A 268 16.74 0.63 22.77
CA ARG A 268 15.29 0.71 22.99
C ARG A 268 14.93 1.15 24.40
N THR A 269 15.63 0.59 25.39
CA THR A 269 15.22 0.68 26.80
C THR A 269 16.35 1.21 27.66
N TYR A 270 16.01 2.13 28.56
CA TYR A 270 16.87 2.57 29.65
C TYR A 270 16.18 2.33 30.98
N ARG A 271 16.91 1.73 31.92
CA ARG A 271 16.46 1.54 33.30
C ARG A 271 17.68 1.37 34.20
N ALA A 272 17.61 1.85 35.43
CA ALA A 272 18.67 1.73 36.43
C ALA A 272 20.07 2.13 35.88
N PHE A 273 20.13 3.32 35.28
CA PHE A 273 21.35 3.89 34.69
C PHE A 273 21.97 3.12 33.53
N LYS A 274 21.20 2.24 32.87
CA LYS A 274 21.70 1.39 31.79
C LYS A 274 20.78 1.38 30.56
N ALA A 275 21.29 1.88 29.44
CA ALA A 275 20.71 1.67 28.11
C ALA A 275 21.02 0.25 27.61
N HIS A 276 20.01 -0.46 27.13
CA HIS A 276 20.12 -1.84 26.66
C HIS A 276 19.00 -2.19 25.66
N VAL A 277 19.13 -3.35 25.01
CA VAL A 277 18.28 -3.85 23.91
C VAL A 277 18.42 -3.00 22.64
N LYS A 278 18.74 -3.64 21.51
CA LYS A 278 18.81 -2.94 20.22
C LYS A 278 17.44 -2.35 19.86
N ALA A 279 17.42 -1.10 19.40
CA ALA A 279 16.22 -0.45 18.91
C ALA A 279 15.63 -1.16 17.69
N CYS A 280 14.30 -1.16 17.60
CA CYS A 280 13.57 -1.61 16.43
C CYS A 280 13.02 -0.41 15.62
N LEU A 281 12.39 -0.65 14.48
CA LEU A 281 11.95 0.40 13.55
C LEU A 281 11.19 1.54 14.23
N GLU A 282 10.25 1.21 15.12
CA GLU A 282 9.42 2.22 15.79
C GLU A 282 10.23 3.20 16.65
N ASP A 283 11.30 2.73 17.31
CA ASP A 283 12.16 3.57 18.13
C ASP A 283 12.81 4.67 17.27
N TYR A 284 13.31 4.32 16.09
CA TYR A 284 13.83 5.30 15.13
C TYR A 284 12.71 6.18 14.57
N ALA A 285 11.61 5.58 14.11
CA ALA A 285 10.53 6.29 13.43
C ALA A 285 9.90 7.37 14.32
N PHE A 286 9.56 7.04 15.57
CA PHE A 286 8.96 7.99 16.50
C PHE A 286 9.93 9.04 17.02
N LEU A 287 11.20 8.68 17.24
CA LEU A 287 12.21 9.68 17.62
C LEU A 287 12.41 10.69 16.49
N VAL A 288 12.54 10.24 15.25
CA VAL A 288 12.67 11.13 14.10
C VAL A 288 11.45 12.05 13.96
N ASP A 289 10.22 11.52 14.00
CA ASP A 289 9.01 12.37 13.88
C ASP A 289 8.97 13.43 15.01
N GLY A 290 9.39 13.05 16.23
CA GLY A 290 9.55 13.97 17.37
C GLY A 290 10.65 15.03 17.19
N LEU A 291 11.80 14.67 16.62
CA LEU A 291 12.89 15.61 16.32
C LEU A 291 12.49 16.64 15.25
N ILE A 292 11.71 16.23 14.25
CA ILE A 292 11.16 17.15 13.24
C ILE A 292 10.16 18.11 13.90
N ASP A 293 9.24 17.59 14.73
CA ASP A 293 8.29 18.43 15.47
C ASP A 293 9.00 19.41 16.43
N LEU A 294 10.08 18.97 17.08
CA LEU A 294 10.91 19.79 17.97
C LEU A 294 11.58 20.95 17.22
N TYR A 295 12.19 20.68 16.06
CA TYR A 295 12.72 21.73 15.19
C TYR A 295 11.62 22.71 14.73
N GLU A 296 10.48 22.19 14.27
CA GLU A 296 9.37 23.03 13.82
C GLU A 296 8.75 23.89 14.94
N ALA A 297 8.91 23.49 16.20
CA ALA A 297 8.49 24.26 17.38
C ALA A 297 9.45 25.42 17.72
N GLY A 298 10.64 25.47 17.11
CA GLY A 298 11.63 26.53 17.28
C GLY A 298 12.93 26.11 17.95
N ALA A 299 13.18 24.81 18.13
CA ALA A 299 14.46 24.30 18.59
C ALA A 299 15.55 24.39 17.50
N HIS A 300 16.81 24.24 17.89
CA HIS A 300 17.96 24.38 16.99
C HIS A 300 17.96 23.37 15.83
N GLU A 301 18.43 23.79 14.63
CA GLU A 301 18.48 23.01 13.38
C GLU A 301 19.22 21.66 13.50
N GLY A 302 20.09 21.53 14.51
CA GLY A 302 20.80 20.28 14.84
C GLY A 302 19.88 19.08 15.04
N TYR A 303 18.68 19.26 15.62
CA TYR A 303 17.71 18.17 15.77
C TYR A 303 17.20 17.66 14.40
N LEU A 304 17.05 18.56 13.43
CA LEU A 304 16.64 18.19 12.08
C LEU A 304 17.78 17.44 11.35
N HIS A 305 19.05 17.78 11.61
CA HIS A 305 20.19 17.01 11.09
C HIS A 305 20.23 15.58 11.69
N GLU A 306 19.99 15.44 12.99
CA GLU A 306 19.89 14.12 13.64
C GLU A 306 18.70 13.31 13.10
N ALA A 307 17.57 13.97 12.81
CA ALA A 307 16.44 13.33 12.15
C ALA A 307 16.83 12.74 10.78
N VAL A 308 17.58 13.48 9.96
CA VAL A 308 18.11 12.98 8.68
C VAL A 308 19.03 11.77 8.89
N ARG A 309 20.00 11.87 9.82
CA ARG A 309 20.93 10.78 10.12
C ARG A 309 20.20 9.49 10.51
N LEU A 310 19.18 9.60 11.36
CA LEU A 310 18.39 8.46 11.82
C LEU A 310 17.49 7.89 10.72
N VAL A 311 16.94 8.72 9.83
CA VAL A 311 16.15 8.23 8.67
C VAL A 311 17.01 7.53 7.64
N GLU A 312 18.22 8.02 7.39
CA GLU A 312 19.19 7.32 6.54
C GLU A 312 19.53 5.94 7.14
N ARG A 313 19.56 5.83 8.49
CA ARG A 313 19.66 4.54 9.17
C ARG A 313 18.40 3.68 9.01
N ILE A 314 17.20 4.26 9.06
CA ILE A 314 15.95 3.53 8.77
C ILE A 314 16.03 2.89 7.36
N LEU A 315 16.44 3.66 6.36
CA LEU A 315 16.59 3.17 4.99
C LEU A 315 17.65 2.07 4.88
N ALA A 316 18.80 2.23 5.53
CA ALA A 316 19.87 1.26 5.49
C ALA A 316 19.50 -0.07 6.19
N ASP A 317 18.94 0.02 7.39
CA ASP A 317 18.80 -1.12 8.29
C ASP A 317 17.43 -1.79 8.20
N PHE A 318 16.37 -1.07 7.82
CA PHE A 318 14.99 -1.54 7.93
C PHE A 318 14.24 -1.61 6.61
N ALA A 319 14.68 -0.94 5.53
CA ALA A 319 13.95 -0.95 4.27
C ALA A 319 13.80 -2.36 3.67
N ASP A 320 12.57 -2.68 3.28
CA ASP A 320 12.23 -3.82 2.43
C ASP A 320 12.23 -3.36 0.97
N THR A 321 13.33 -3.63 0.28
CA THR A 321 13.51 -3.27 -1.13
C THR A 321 12.75 -4.19 -2.09
N GLU A 322 12.25 -5.33 -1.61
CA GLU A 322 11.46 -6.26 -2.41
C GLU A 322 9.99 -5.86 -2.36
N GLN A 323 9.37 -5.83 -1.19
CA GLN A 323 7.90 -5.66 -1.06
C GLN A 323 7.49 -4.25 -0.59
N GLY A 324 8.42 -3.31 -0.51
CA GLY A 324 8.22 -1.96 0.00
C GLY A 324 7.99 -1.89 1.52
N GLY A 325 8.10 -0.69 2.08
CA GLY A 325 7.99 -0.47 3.51
C GLY A 325 9.24 -0.92 4.28
N PHE A 326 9.05 -1.26 5.55
CA PHE A 326 10.12 -1.45 6.51
C PHE A 326 9.86 -2.67 7.40
N PHE A 327 10.90 -3.45 7.63
CA PHE A 327 10.92 -4.51 8.62
C PHE A 327 10.94 -3.95 10.05
N THR A 328 10.42 -4.71 11.01
CA THR A 328 10.40 -4.29 12.42
C THR A 328 11.81 -4.33 13.04
N THR A 329 12.63 -5.34 12.74
CA THR A 329 13.99 -5.50 13.30
C THR A 329 15.05 -5.10 12.27
N ALA A 330 16.24 -4.64 12.70
CA ALA A 330 17.34 -4.25 11.82
C ALA A 330 18.01 -5.45 11.10
N ARG A 331 18.73 -5.20 9.99
CA ARG A 331 19.49 -6.23 9.24
C ARG A 331 20.55 -6.96 10.08
N ASP A 332 21.14 -6.29 11.07
CA ASP A 332 22.19 -6.80 11.96
C ASP A 332 21.66 -7.37 13.29
N HIS A 333 20.33 -7.47 13.43
CA HIS A 333 19.74 -8.21 14.54
C HIS A 333 20.07 -9.70 14.36
N GLU A 334 20.10 -10.49 15.45
CA GLU A 334 20.29 -11.96 15.36
C GLU A 334 19.43 -12.51 14.21
N SER A 335 20.02 -13.36 13.37
CA SER A 335 19.47 -13.78 12.08
C SER A 335 18.15 -14.54 12.23
N LEU A 336 17.07 -13.78 12.36
CA LEU A 336 15.69 -14.26 12.32
C LEU A 336 15.40 -14.76 10.90
N ILE A 337 14.79 -15.94 10.82
CA ILE A 337 14.45 -16.63 9.55
C ILE A 337 13.48 -15.80 8.70
N LEU A 338 12.68 -14.94 9.33
CA LEU A 338 11.81 -13.98 8.65
C LEU A 338 11.75 -12.69 9.48
N ARG A 339 12.10 -11.57 8.86
CA ARG A 339 11.84 -10.25 9.46
C ARG A 339 10.38 -9.89 9.20
N SER A 340 9.62 -9.63 10.26
CA SER A 340 8.22 -9.23 10.14
C SER A 340 8.09 -7.76 9.73
N ARG A 341 6.95 -7.43 9.12
CA ARG A 341 6.54 -6.05 8.84
C ARG A 341 5.16 -5.82 9.46
N GLU A 342 4.97 -4.67 10.07
CA GLU A 342 3.70 -4.29 10.71
C GLU A 342 3.08 -3.10 9.99
N GLY A 343 1.93 -3.33 9.35
CA GLY A 343 1.20 -2.31 8.60
C GLY A 343 0.12 -1.60 9.41
N PRO A 344 -0.82 -2.34 10.04
CA PRO A 344 -1.93 -1.73 10.77
C PRO A 344 -1.48 -0.94 12.01
N ASP A 345 -2.19 0.15 12.31
CA ASP A 345 -2.11 0.86 13.58
C ASP A 345 -2.70 -0.01 14.72
N GLY A 346 -2.02 0.01 15.87
CA GLY A 346 -2.46 -0.63 17.11
C GLY A 346 -2.94 0.42 18.12
N ALA A 347 -2.54 0.25 19.39
CA ALA A 347 -2.68 1.31 20.40
C ALA A 347 -1.83 2.54 20.05
N THR A 348 -0.70 2.31 19.39
CA THR A 348 0.15 3.32 18.77
C THR A 348 0.05 3.25 17.24
N PRO A 349 0.37 4.33 16.51
CA PRO A 349 0.55 4.27 15.07
C PRO A 349 1.58 3.22 14.66
N SER A 350 1.43 2.59 13.50
CA SER A 350 2.42 1.67 12.97
C SER A 350 3.78 2.36 12.77
N GLY A 351 4.87 1.72 13.22
CA GLY A 351 6.23 2.19 12.96
C GLY A 351 6.53 2.36 11.45
N ASN A 352 5.91 1.55 10.58
CA ASN A 352 6.00 1.74 9.12
C ASN A 352 5.37 3.06 8.68
N ALA A 353 4.15 3.36 9.15
CA ALA A 353 3.43 4.56 8.79
C ALA A 353 4.12 5.83 9.33
N VAL A 354 4.72 5.73 10.53
CA VAL A 354 5.49 6.83 11.13
C VAL A 354 6.82 7.05 10.40
N ALA A 355 7.53 5.98 10.03
CA ALA A 355 8.75 6.10 9.21
C ALA A 355 8.44 6.75 7.85
N ALA A 356 7.35 6.33 7.19
CA ALA A 356 6.88 6.95 5.95
C ALA A 356 6.52 8.43 6.13
N SER A 357 5.87 8.78 7.25
CA SER A 357 5.56 10.18 7.62
C SER A 357 6.83 11.01 7.73
N ALA A 358 7.83 10.52 8.47
CA ALA A 358 9.08 11.23 8.69
C ALA A 358 9.89 11.41 7.40
N LEU A 359 10.01 10.34 6.60
CA LEU A 359 10.62 10.39 5.26
C LEU A 359 9.93 11.41 4.36
N ALA A 360 8.59 11.41 4.31
CA ALA A 360 7.84 12.38 3.53
C ALA A 360 8.14 13.82 3.99
N ARG A 361 8.09 14.10 5.30
CA ARG A 361 8.37 15.45 5.84
C ARG A 361 9.79 15.92 5.53
N LEU A 362 10.79 15.07 5.76
CA LEU A 362 12.19 15.39 5.45
C LEU A 362 12.42 15.59 3.95
N SER A 363 11.69 14.86 3.10
CA SER A 363 11.75 15.09 1.65
C SER A 363 11.34 16.51 1.26
N PHE A 364 10.37 17.10 1.96
CA PHE A 364 9.93 18.48 1.73
C PHE A 364 10.85 19.52 2.38
N HIS A 365 11.45 19.23 3.54
CA HIS A 365 12.47 20.11 4.12
C HIS A 365 13.69 20.24 3.20
N TYR A 366 14.18 19.12 2.66
CA TYR A 366 15.47 19.06 1.96
C TYR A 366 15.41 18.86 0.44
N GLY A 367 14.22 18.64 -0.14
CA GLY A 367 14.08 18.33 -1.57
C GLY A 367 14.70 16.98 -1.96
N ARG A 368 14.71 16.00 -1.04
CA ARG A 368 15.30 14.66 -1.23
C ARG A 368 14.26 13.70 -1.81
N GLU A 369 14.27 13.52 -3.13
CA GLU A 369 13.29 12.69 -3.83
C GLU A 369 13.36 11.21 -3.40
N GLU A 370 14.54 10.70 -3.04
CA GLU A 370 14.69 9.33 -2.55
C GLU A 370 13.93 9.09 -1.24
N PHE A 371 13.80 10.11 -0.38
CA PHE A 371 12.99 10.00 0.83
C PHE A 371 11.50 9.99 0.49
N ARG A 372 11.09 10.80 -0.50
CA ARG A 372 9.72 10.85 -0.98
C ARG A 372 9.28 9.54 -1.61
N GLU A 373 10.15 8.94 -2.43
CA GLU A 373 9.91 7.64 -3.06
C GLU A 373 9.81 6.52 -2.02
N ALA A 374 10.72 6.49 -1.04
CA ALA A 374 10.66 5.52 0.05
C ALA A 374 9.37 5.64 0.88
N ALA A 375 8.94 6.86 1.19
CA ALA A 375 7.66 7.10 1.85
C ALA A 375 6.47 6.60 1.00
N ALA A 376 6.46 6.91 -0.30
CA ALA A 376 5.41 6.46 -1.21
C ALA A 376 5.36 4.93 -1.34
N HIS A 377 6.51 4.25 -1.43
CA HIS A 377 6.59 2.80 -1.46
C HIS A 377 6.09 2.17 -0.17
N ALA A 378 6.42 2.74 0.99
CA ALA A 378 5.90 2.26 2.28
C ALA A 378 4.37 2.33 2.37
N ILE A 379 3.74 3.36 1.81
CA ILE A 379 2.28 3.46 1.75
C ILE A 379 1.68 2.48 0.73
N ARG A 380 2.31 2.34 -0.45
CA ARG A 380 1.85 1.41 -1.50
C ARG A 380 1.91 -0.05 -1.06
N ALA A 381 2.92 -0.44 -0.28
CA ALA A 381 3.09 -1.79 0.26
C ALA A 381 1.85 -2.30 1.03
N TYR A 382 1.06 -1.39 1.61
CA TYR A 382 -0.18 -1.71 2.32
C TYR A 382 -1.45 -1.22 1.62
N GLY A 383 -1.37 -0.76 0.36
CA GLY A 383 -2.47 -0.10 -0.35
C GLY A 383 -3.75 -0.94 -0.42
N ARG A 384 -3.64 -2.25 -0.65
CA ARG A 384 -4.80 -3.17 -0.68
C ARG A 384 -5.47 -3.28 0.70
N GLN A 385 -4.67 -3.34 1.76
CA GLN A 385 -5.13 -3.46 3.15
C GLN A 385 -5.75 -2.15 3.63
N ILE A 386 -5.13 -1.00 3.30
CA ILE A 386 -5.65 0.34 3.58
C ILE A 386 -7.04 0.50 2.96
N ALA A 387 -7.22 0.10 1.70
CA ALA A 387 -8.51 0.19 1.02
C ALA A 387 -9.59 -0.73 1.62
N ARG A 388 -9.21 -1.89 2.16
CA ARG A 388 -10.15 -2.84 2.79
C ARG A 388 -10.47 -2.50 4.24
N HIS A 389 -9.51 -1.98 4.99
CA HIS A 389 -9.60 -1.76 6.43
C HIS A 389 -9.10 -0.36 6.83
N PRO A 390 -9.66 0.74 6.28
CA PRO A 390 -9.09 2.09 6.44
C PRO A 390 -8.97 2.54 7.89
N ARG A 391 -9.87 2.09 8.78
CA ARG A 391 -9.81 2.39 10.22
C ARG A 391 -8.53 1.89 10.88
N ALA A 392 -7.98 0.77 10.41
CA ALA A 392 -6.75 0.18 10.96
C ALA A 392 -5.48 0.82 10.38
N PHE A 393 -5.59 1.84 9.53
CA PHE A 393 -4.45 2.46 8.84
C PHE A 393 -4.59 3.99 8.83
N ALA A 394 -5.02 4.56 9.95
CA ALA A 394 -5.29 5.98 10.06
C ALA A 394 -4.03 6.82 9.82
N LYS A 395 -2.87 6.44 10.39
CA LYS A 395 -1.60 7.15 10.14
C LYS A 395 -1.15 7.01 8.69
N SER A 396 -1.30 5.84 8.06
CA SER A 396 -0.97 5.67 6.63
C SER A 396 -1.84 6.55 5.72
N LEU A 397 -3.13 6.71 6.04
CA LEU A 397 -4.02 7.62 5.32
C LEU A 397 -3.61 9.09 5.48
N VAL A 398 -3.12 9.48 6.66
CA VAL A 398 -2.55 10.82 6.89
C VAL A 398 -1.31 11.04 6.00
N VAL A 399 -0.42 10.05 5.90
CA VAL A 399 0.77 10.15 5.04
C VAL A 399 0.39 10.17 3.56
N ALA A 400 -0.57 9.35 3.14
CA ALA A 400 -1.08 9.38 1.77
C ALA A 400 -1.63 10.77 1.41
N GLU A 401 -2.35 11.41 2.33
CA GLU A 401 -2.84 12.78 2.15
C GLU A 401 -1.70 13.80 1.98
N LEU A 402 -0.65 13.72 2.81
CA LEU A 402 0.54 14.57 2.69
C LEU A 402 1.22 14.39 1.33
N LEU A 403 1.45 13.15 0.90
CA LEU A 403 2.13 12.84 -0.36
C LEU A 403 1.33 13.29 -1.60
N MET A 404 -0.01 13.21 -1.55
CA MET A 404 -0.89 13.60 -2.66
C MET A 404 -1.06 15.12 -2.77
N ASN A 405 -1.21 15.82 -1.65
CA ASN A 405 -1.53 17.25 -1.67
C ASN A 405 -0.30 18.16 -1.54
N GLY A 406 0.81 17.60 -1.02
CA GLY A 406 1.98 18.35 -0.59
C GLY A 406 1.73 19.14 0.70
N PRO A 407 2.79 19.70 1.30
CA PRO A 407 2.67 20.53 2.49
C PRO A 407 2.39 22.00 2.19
N VAL A 408 2.06 22.75 3.24
CA VAL A 408 2.25 24.19 3.32
C VAL A 408 3.67 24.45 3.84
N GLU A 409 4.54 24.99 2.98
CA GLU A 409 5.94 25.28 3.32
C GLU A 409 6.04 26.70 3.91
N LEU A 410 6.53 26.81 5.14
CA LEU A 410 6.64 28.04 5.91
C LEU A 410 8.13 28.32 6.17
N ALA A 411 8.69 29.36 5.56
CA ALA A 411 10.04 29.81 5.85
C ALA A 411 10.00 31.13 6.63
N LEU A 412 10.36 31.10 7.91
CA LEU A 412 10.33 32.24 8.81
C LEU A 412 11.75 32.78 9.05
N VAL A 413 12.01 34.01 8.61
CA VAL A 413 13.32 34.66 8.75
C VAL A 413 13.22 35.82 9.71
N GLY A 414 14.05 35.81 10.75
CA GLY A 414 14.11 36.84 11.78
C GLY A 414 14.77 36.32 13.05
N ARG A 415 15.15 37.24 13.95
CA ARG A 415 15.82 36.87 15.19
C ARG A 415 14.81 36.38 16.24
N PRO A 416 14.97 35.18 16.81
CA PRO A 416 14.13 34.70 17.90
C PRO A 416 14.09 35.68 19.08
N GLY A 417 12.91 35.87 19.68
CA GLY A 417 12.70 36.84 20.75
C GLY A 417 12.44 38.28 20.30
N GLU A 418 12.67 38.63 19.02
CA GLU A 418 12.21 39.92 18.49
C GLU A 418 10.69 39.96 18.35
N ALA A 419 10.07 41.08 18.73
CA ALA A 419 8.62 41.22 18.75
C ALA A 419 7.94 40.90 17.40
N GLY A 420 8.56 41.29 16.27
CA GLY A 420 8.03 41.00 14.94
C GLY A 420 8.08 39.51 14.58
N PHE A 421 9.19 38.83 14.91
CA PHE A 421 9.35 37.40 14.69
C PHE A 421 8.36 36.60 15.55
N GLU A 422 8.28 36.94 16.84
CA GLU A 422 7.37 36.27 17.78
C GLU A 422 5.89 36.49 17.42
N ALA A 423 5.53 37.68 16.94
CA ALA A 423 4.17 37.95 16.50
C ALA A 423 3.79 37.14 15.25
N LEU A 424 4.68 37.00 14.27
CA LEU A 424 4.46 36.13 13.10
C LEU A 424 4.35 34.66 13.52
N ARG A 425 5.27 34.19 14.37
CA ARG A 425 5.29 32.82 14.89
C ARG A 425 4.01 32.49 15.66
N ALA A 426 3.60 33.36 16.57
CA ALA A 426 2.37 33.19 17.34
C ALA A 426 1.14 33.11 16.44
N GLU A 427 1.06 33.92 15.39
CA GLU A 427 -0.09 33.90 14.48
C GLU A 427 -0.13 32.62 13.64
N ILE A 428 0.99 32.14 13.11
CA ILE A 428 1.09 30.83 12.44
C ILE A 428 0.59 29.72 13.36
N ASN A 429 0.99 29.76 14.63
CA ASN A 429 0.72 28.71 15.59
C ASN A 429 -0.76 28.58 15.97
N ARG A 430 -1.58 29.60 15.71
CA ARG A 430 -3.03 29.56 15.95
C ARG A 430 -3.78 28.70 14.93
N PHE A 431 -3.25 28.57 13.72
CA PHE A 431 -3.93 27.85 12.64
C PHE A 431 -3.68 26.34 12.71
N TYR A 432 -4.73 25.56 12.45
CA TYR A 432 -4.61 24.13 12.23
C TYR A 432 -4.03 23.88 10.84
N LEU A 433 -2.72 23.60 10.77
CA LEU A 433 -1.99 23.30 9.54
C LEU A 433 -1.47 21.85 9.60
N PRO A 434 -2.29 20.86 9.23
CA PRO A 434 -1.97 19.44 9.47
C PRO A 434 -0.86 18.88 8.58
N ASN A 435 -0.60 19.50 7.41
CA ASN A 435 0.49 19.16 6.50
C ASN A 435 1.47 20.33 6.39
N ARG A 436 1.92 20.88 7.52
CA ARG A 436 2.89 21.97 7.51
C ARG A 436 4.32 21.46 7.48
N ILE A 437 5.20 22.32 6.98
CA ILE A 437 6.65 22.21 7.12
C ILE A 437 7.14 23.61 7.52
N ILE A 438 7.82 23.74 8.65
CA ILE A 438 8.30 25.03 9.15
C ILE A 438 9.83 25.01 9.18
N ALA A 439 10.45 25.93 8.47
CA ALA A 439 11.88 26.22 8.57
C ALA A 439 12.05 27.64 9.10
N HIS A 440 13.01 27.83 10.00
CA HIS A 440 13.30 29.14 10.59
C HIS A 440 14.80 29.44 10.59
N HIS A 441 15.15 30.72 10.42
CA HIS A 441 16.55 31.16 10.40
C HIS A 441 16.72 32.53 11.05
N ASP A 442 17.66 32.62 11.98
CA ASP A 442 18.20 33.88 12.50
C ASP A 442 19.28 34.42 11.54
N PRO A 443 19.06 35.57 10.88
CA PRO A 443 20.04 36.17 9.97
C PRO A 443 21.37 36.56 10.63
N GLU A 444 21.41 36.72 11.95
CA GLU A 444 22.64 37.00 12.72
C GLU A 444 23.39 35.71 13.08
N GLY A 445 22.77 34.55 12.90
CA GLY A 445 23.36 33.24 13.15
C GLY A 445 24.23 32.72 12.00
N PRO A 446 24.77 31.50 12.14
CA PRO A 446 25.52 30.84 11.06
C PRO A 446 24.66 30.68 9.80
N ALA A 447 25.27 30.88 8.62
CA ALA A 447 24.56 30.72 7.36
C ALA A 447 23.93 29.32 7.25
N THR A 448 22.60 29.28 7.09
CA THR A 448 21.87 28.02 6.94
C THR A 448 22.09 27.40 5.56
N ARG A 449 22.11 26.07 5.52
CA ARG A 449 22.12 25.28 4.27
C ARG A 449 20.75 24.68 3.96
N HIS A 450 19.75 24.97 4.79
CA HIS A 450 18.41 24.44 4.63
C HIS A 450 17.78 24.94 3.31
N PRO A 451 17.37 24.06 2.38
CA PRO A 451 16.89 24.46 1.05
C PRO A 451 15.71 25.44 1.07
N LEU A 452 14.74 25.24 1.98
CA LEU A 452 13.63 26.18 2.15
C LEU A 452 14.04 27.59 2.58
N LEU A 453 15.22 27.79 3.18
CA LEU A 453 15.68 29.09 3.68
C LEU A 453 16.64 29.81 2.71
N LEU A 454 17.17 29.11 1.71
CA LEU A 454 18.08 29.69 0.73
C LEU A 454 17.42 30.86 -0.02
N GLY A 455 18.17 31.97 -0.13
CA GLY A 455 17.75 33.19 -0.82
C GLY A 455 16.67 34.01 -0.08
N LYS A 456 16.35 33.70 1.18
CA LYS A 456 15.36 34.42 1.98
C LYS A 456 16.04 35.28 3.03
N GLY A 457 15.54 36.48 3.22
CA GLY A 457 16.11 37.46 4.14
C GLY A 457 15.04 38.27 4.87
N LEU A 458 15.49 39.25 5.65
CA LEU A 458 14.61 40.26 6.22
C LEU A 458 13.99 41.12 5.10
N VAL A 459 12.76 41.59 5.30
CA VAL A 459 12.08 42.50 4.36
C VAL A 459 12.05 43.89 4.97
N GLN A 460 12.75 44.83 4.34
CA GLN A 460 12.92 46.19 4.88
C GLN A 460 13.43 46.20 6.34
N GLY A 461 14.33 45.26 6.67
CA GLY A 461 14.88 45.10 8.02
C GLY A 461 13.93 44.46 9.04
N LYS A 462 12.75 43.97 8.63
CA LYS A 462 11.79 43.29 9.50
C LYS A 462 11.79 41.78 9.28
N ALA A 463 11.45 41.04 10.34
CA ALA A 463 11.16 39.61 10.25
C ALA A 463 10.08 39.34 9.18
N ALA A 464 10.23 38.24 8.46
CA ALA A 464 9.39 37.92 7.31
C ALA A 464 9.04 36.44 7.25
N LEU A 465 7.78 36.15 6.97
CA LEU A 465 7.27 34.82 6.64
C LEU A 465 7.15 34.67 5.12
N TYR A 466 7.76 33.63 4.58
CA TYR A 466 7.66 33.23 3.19
C TYR A 466 6.78 31.98 3.10
N LEU A 467 5.64 32.11 2.41
CA LEU A 467 4.74 31.00 2.11
C LEU A 467 5.14 30.39 0.78
N CYS A 468 5.64 29.15 0.80
CA CYS A 468 6.17 28.48 -0.37
C CYS A 468 5.36 27.24 -0.75
N ARG A 469 5.45 26.87 -2.03
CA ARG A 469 4.97 25.60 -2.55
C ARG A 469 5.96 25.11 -3.59
N ASN A 470 6.52 23.92 -3.41
CA ASN A 470 7.57 23.39 -4.27
C ASN A 470 8.73 24.39 -4.43
N PHE A 471 9.20 24.97 -3.32
CA PHE A 471 10.31 25.94 -3.28
C PHE A 471 10.06 27.27 -4.01
N THR A 472 8.83 27.53 -4.48
CA THR A 472 8.41 28.83 -5.04
C THR A 472 7.52 29.56 -4.05
N CYS A 473 7.84 30.80 -3.71
CA CYS A 473 7.17 31.53 -2.64
C CYS A 473 6.29 32.68 -3.14
N GLN A 474 5.25 32.98 -2.37
CA GLN A 474 4.44 34.19 -2.52
C GLN A 474 5.21 35.42 -2.01
N THR A 475 4.60 36.60 -2.14
CA THR A 475 5.13 37.82 -1.52
C THR A 475 5.30 37.63 -0.01
N PRO A 476 6.47 37.98 0.56
CA PRO A 476 6.72 37.77 1.99
C PRO A 476 5.82 38.62 2.87
N ILE A 477 5.41 38.05 4.00
CA ILE A 477 4.50 38.65 4.97
C ILE A 477 5.32 39.16 6.17
N THR A 478 5.18 40.43 6.51
CA THR A 478 5.87 41.07 7.66
C THR A 478 4.91 41.53 8.76
N ASP A 479 3.60 41.46 8.51
CA ASP A 479 2.53 41.80 9.46
C ASP A 479 1.72 40.53 9.77
N PRO A 480 1.55 40.14 11.06
CA PRO A 480 0.69 39.04 11.47
C PRO A 480 -0.72 39.07 10.86
N ALA A 481 -1.32 40.24 10.65
CA ALA A 481 -2.64 40.34 10.02
C ALA A 481 -2.64 39.77 8.58
N GLY A 482 -1.50 39.86 7.89
CA GLY A 482 -1.30 39.26 6.57
C GLY A 482 -1.27 37.73 6.59
N VAL A 483 -0.82 37.12 7.70
CA VAL A 483 -0.79 35.65 7.89
C VAL A 483 -2.22 35.11 7.94
N ALA A 484 -3.07 35.71 8.76
CA ALA A 484 -4.48 35.36 8.84
C ALA A 484 -5.18 35.50 7.48
N ALA A 485 -4.91 36.60 6.76
CA ALA A 485 -5.46 36.80 5.42
C ALA A 485 -4.98 35.74 4.41
N ALA A 486 -3.72 35.33 4.48
CA ALA A 486 -3.17 34.30 3.58
C ALA A 486 -3.80 32.93 3.81
N PHE A 487 -4.00 32.52 5.07
CA PHE A 487 -4.65 31.24 5.39
C PHE A 487 -6.17 31.28 5.20
N THR A 488 -6.83 32.41 5.46
CA THR A 488 -8.28 32.57 5.23
C THR A 488 -8.63 32.70 3.74
N ARG A 489 -7.78 33.35 2.92
CA ARG A 489 -7.95 33.37 1.45
C ARG A 489 -7.66 32.02 0.82
N GLY A 490 -6.78 31.21 1.41
CA GLY A 490 -6.61 29.80 1.04
C GLY A 490 -7.89 28.97 1.22
N ASP A 491 -8.72 29.31 2.22
CA ASP A 491 -10.04 28.69 2.43
C ASP A 491 -11.14 29.29 1.54
N ALA A 492 -11.05 30.57 1.16
CA ALA A 492 -11.99 31.24 0.25
C ALA A 492 -11.75 30.91 -1.24
N ASP A 493 -10.49 30.84 -1.69
CA ASP A 493 -10.09 30.21 -2.96
C ASP A 493 -10.13 28.66 -2.85
N GLY A 494 -10.38 28.15 -1.64
CA GLY A 494 -10.72 26.77 -1.30
C GLY A 494 -12.19 26.40 -1.56
N GLN A 495 -13.05 27.37 -1.92
CA GLN A 495 -14.04 27.08 -2.94
C GLN A 495 -13.24 26.81 -4.22
N THR A 496 -12.93 25.54 -4.46
CA THR A 496 -12.92 25.02 -5.82
C THR A 496 -13.97 25.80 -6.59
N ARG A 497 -13.55 26.56 -7.60
CA ARG A 497 -14.39 26.77 -8.77
C ARG A 497 -14.99 25.38 -9.06
N ALA A 498 -16.22 25.16 -8.62
CA ALA A 498 -17.09 24.28 -9.35
C ALA A 498 -17.03 24.88 -10.77
N PRO A 499 -16.63 24.10 -11.78
CA PRO A 499 -17.07 24.43 -13.12
C PRO A 499 -18.59 24.41 -13.00
N ALA A 500 -19.19 25.60 -12.89
CA ALA A 500 -20.57 25.76 -13.28
C ALA A 500 -20.63 25.27 -14.73
N ASP A 501 -21.42 24.22 -14.92
CA ASP A 501 -21.58 23.45 -16.16
C ASP A 501 -20.36 22.70 -16.71
N SER A 502 -20.04 21.55 -16.10
CA SER A 502 -19.62 20.38 -16.88
C SER A 502 -19.98 19.08 -16.16
N ALA A 503 -21.09 18.46 -16.54
CA ALA A 503 -21.28 17.04 -16.31
C ALA A 503 -20.17 16.27 -17.06
N ALA A 504 -19.58 15.27 -16.40
CA ALA A 504 -18.53 14.36 -16.88
C ALA A 504 -17.09 14.92 -16.96
N HIS A 505 -16.28 14.67 -15.93
CA HIS A 505 -14.84 14.28 -16.01
C HIS A 505 -14.30 13.99 -14.59
N PRO A 506 -13.75 12.79 -14.29
CA PRO A 506 -13.04 12.52 -13.04
C PRO A 506 -11.56 12.95 -13.10
N ARG A 507 -11.06 13.34 -11.92
CA ARG A 507 -9.77 14.00 -11.62
C ARG A 507 -8.57 13.07 -11.76
N ALA A 508 -7.44 13.61 -12.21
CA ALA A 508 -6.19 12.91 -12.49
C ALA A 508 -5.13 13.06 -11.37
N LEU A 509 -4.29 12.03 -11.19
CA LEU A 509 -2.87 12.20 -10.85
C LEU A 509 -2.06 11.93 -12.11
N GLN A 510 -1.84 13.01 -12.87
CA GLN A 510 -0.95 13.07 -14.02
C GLN A 510 0.50 12.93 -13.55
N GLY A 511 1.11 11.77 -13.79
CA GLY A 511 2.53 11.77 -14.15
C GLY A 511 2.70 12.52 -15.47
N THR A 512 3.85 13.17 -15.71
CA THR A 512 4.22 13.61 -17.06
C THR A 512 4.11 12.42 -18.00
N ARG A 513 3.08 12.40 -18.85
CA ARG A 513 2.90 11.35 -19.85
C ARG A 513 4.08 11.41 -20.83
N LEU A 514 4.70 10.26 -21.10
CA LEU A 514 5.65 10.14 -22.19
C LEU A 514 4.95 10.51 -23.49
N ALA A 515 5.41 11.59 -24.10
CA ALA A 515 4.98 12.00 -25.43
C ALA A 515 5.55 11.06 -26.49
N GLY A 516 4.87 10.97 -27.64
CA GLY A 516 5.27 10.12 -28.75
C GLY A 516 4.60 8.74 -28.76
N HIS A 517 4.93 7.97 -29.80
CA HIS A 517 4.40 6.64 -30.11
C HIS A 517 5.41 5.90 -30.99
N ALA A 518 5.28 4.58 -31.12
CA ALA A 518 6.13 3.78 -31.99
C ALA A 518 6.04 4.28 -33.45
N THR A 519 7.18 4.48 -34.11
CA THR A 519 7.21 4.92 -35.52
C THR A 519 7.98 3.93 -36.39
N PRO A 520 7.72 3.87 -37.72
CA PRO A 520 8.50 3.06 -38.64
C PRO A 520 10.01 3.35 -38.56
N GLY A 521 10.39 4.63 -38.47
CA GLY A 521 11.79 5.04 -38.33
C GLY A 521 12.42 4.63 -36.99
N GLY A 522 11.70 4.81 -35.88
CA GLY A 522 12.19 4.44 -34.55
C GLY A 522 12.31 2.93 -34.37
N THR A 523 11.24 2.18 -34.68
CA THR A 523 11.23 0.72 -34.56
C THR A 523 12.24 0.05 -35.52
N GLY A 524 12.41 0.58 -36.73
CA GLY A 524 13.48 0.15 -37.65
C GLY A 524 14.89 0.45 -37.13
N ALA A 525 15.11 1.64 -36.57
CA ALA A 525 16.40 2.00 -35.98
C ALA A 525 16.75 1.12 -34.76
N TYR A 526 15.76 0.76 -33.95
CA TYR A 526 15.93 -0.21 -32.88
C TYR A 526 16.40 -1.57 -33.41
N ALA A 527 15.72 -2.12 -34.42
CA ALA A 527 16.08 -3.41 -35.01
C ALA A 527 17.51 -3.39 -35.57
N VAL A 528 17.88 -2.34 -36.31
CA VAL A 528 19.25 -2.18 -36.86
C VAL A 528 20.29 -2.09 -35.74
N ARG A 529 20.02 -1.33 -34.68
CA ARG A 529 20.92 -1.23 -33.53
C ARG A 529 21.11 -2.58 -32.84
N SER A 530 20.03 -3.32 -32.63
CA SER A 530 20.07 -4.61 -31.95
C SER A 530 20.81 -5.68 -32.75
N VAL A 531 20.65 -5.72 -34.07
CA VAL A 531 21.38 -6.65 -34.96
C VAL A 531 22.89 -6.32 -35.01
N ASN A 532 23.26 -5.04 -34.94
CA ASN A 532 24.66 -4.60 -35.02
C ASN A 532 25.37 -4.52 -33.66
N ASN A 533 24.71 -4.87 -32.55
CA ASN A 533 25.28 -4.75 -31.21
C ASN A 533 26.31 -5.87 -30.93
N PRO A 534 27.60 -5.56 -30.65
CA PRO A 534 28.62 -6.55 -30.33
C PRO A 534 28.34 -7.34 -29.04
N ALA A 535 27.62 -6.75 -28.09
CA ALA A 535 27.20 -7.41 -26.85
C ALA A 535 26.01 -8.37 -27.06
N SER A 536 25.35 -8.29 -28.21
CA SER A 536 24.21 -9.12 -28.61
C SER A 536 24.56 -10.02 -29.81
N ALA A 537 25.82 -10.48 -29.89
CA ALA A 537 26.46 -11.19 -31.03
C ALA A 537 25.78 -12.51 -31.52
N GLY A 538 24.52 -12.76 -31.14
CA GLY A 538 23.66 -13.78 -31.71
C GLY A 538 22.43 -13.25 -32.45
N LEU A 539 22.04 -11.97 -32.34
CA LEU A 539 20.82 -11.45 -33.00
C LEU A 539 21.05 -11.27 -34.51
N ALA A 540 20.23 -11.93 -35.32
CA ALA A 540 20.31 -11.85 -36.77
C ALA A 540 19.10 -11.10 -37.35
N ALA A 541 19.22 -10.63 -38.60
CA ALA A 541 18.17 -9.84 -39.25
C ALA A 541 16.80 -10.56 -39.29
N HIS A 542 16.79 -11.90 -39.34
CA HIS A 542 15.56 -12.71 -39.31
C HIS A 542 14.86 -12.75 -37.94
N GLY A 543 15.48 -12.22 -36.89
CA GLY A 543 14.88 -12.06 -35.56
C GLY A 543 13.84 -10.93 -35.48
N TYR A 544 13.74 -10.11 -36.52
CA TYR A 544 12.80 -8.99 -36.62
C TYR A 544 11.92 -9.13 -37.86
N GLY A 545 10.69 -8.61 -37.79
CA GLY A 545 9.72 -8.65 -38.88
C GLY A 545 8.80 -7.44 -38.89
N MET A 546 8.08 -7.25 -39.99
CA MET A 546 7.06 -6.21 -40.09
C MET A 546 5.83 -6.56 -39.27
N VAL A 547 5.28 -5.57 -38.58
CA VAL A 547 4.01 -5.68 -37.85
C VAL A 547 2.86 -5.46 -38.83
N GLY A 548 2.48 -6.52 -39.57
CA GLY A 548 1.47 -6.44 -40.61
C GLY A 548 1.76 -5.30 -41.61
N ALA A 549 0.72 -4.56 -42.01
CA ALA A 549 0.82 -3.40 -42.89
C ALA A 549 1.03 -2.06 -42.14
N THR A 550 1.43 -2.08 -40.87
CA THR A 550 1.59 -0.84 -40.07
C THR A 550 2.88 -0.06 -40.37
N GLY A 551 3.84 -0.70 -41.05
CA GLY A 551 5.18 -0.17 -41.28
C GLY A 551 6.11 -0.25 -40.05
N LEU A 552 5.63 -0.70 -38.89
CA LEU A 552 6.46 -0.90 -37.70
C LEU A 552 7.28 -2.19 -37.81
N THR A 553 8.45 -2.21 -37.19
CA THR A 553 9.31 -3.41 -37.09
C THR A 553 9.34 -3.93 -35.65
N ALA A 554 9.01 -5.20 -35.44
CA ALA A 554 9.04 -5.85 -34.13
C ALA A 554 9.98 -7.04 -34.11
N SER A 555 10.55 -7.34 -32.94
CA SER A 555 11.16 -8.63 -32.66
C SER A 555 10.12 -9.76 -32.78
N ARG A 556 10.54 -10.94 -33.26
CA ARG A 556 9.67 -12.13 -33.35
C ARG A 556 9.28 -12.71 -31.99
N LEU A 557 9.94 -12.24 -30.93
CA LEU A 557 9.54 -12.46 -29.53
C LEU A 557 9.18 -11.12 -28.89
N GLY A 558 8.08 -11.12 -28.15
CA GLY A 558 7.58 -9.97 -27.41
C GLY A 558 7.46 -10.28 -25.92
N PHE A 559 7.51 -9.23 -25.10
CA PHE A 559 7.38 -9.33 -23.66
C PHE A 559 5.91 -9.40 -23.26
N GLY A 560 5.47 -10.57 -22.77
CA GLY A 560 4.11 -10.78 -22.27
C GLY A 560 3.99 -10.40 -20.80
N GLY A 561 3.25 -9.34 -20.50
CA GLY A 561 3.05 -8.80 -19.15
C GLY A 561 2.03 -9.53 -18.29
N TYR A 562 1.70 -10.79 -18.59
CA TYR A 562 0.82 -11.58 -17.74
C TYR A 562 1.57 -12.04 -16.48
N ARG A 563 1.01 -11.74 -15.30
CA ARG A 563 1.60 -12.04 -13.97
C ARG A 563 2.94 -11.35 -13.67
N ILE A 564 3.22 -10.22 -14.33
CA ILE A 564 4.19 -9.26 -13.80
C ILE A 564 3.47 -8.27 -12.89
N ASP A 565 4.16 -7.82 -11.87
CA ASP A 565 3.67 -6.94 -10.82
C ASP A 565 4.71 -5.85 -10.57
N ALA A 566 4.26 -4.62 -10.36
CA ALA A 566 5.12 -3.46 -10.16
C ALA A 566 5.92 -3.53 -8.86
N ASP A 567 5.44 -4.33 -7.91
CA ASP A 567 6.05 -4.55 -6.59
C ASP A 567 7.16 -5.63 -6.61
N GLU A 568 7.48 -6.23 -7.75
CA GLU A 568 8.49 -7.30 -7.86
C GLU A 568 9.71 -6.80 -8.65
N SER A 569 10.84 -6.62 -7.98
CA SER A 569 12.08 -6.08 -8.58
C SER A 569 12.59 -6.95 -9.73
N GLU A 570 12.48 -8.27 -9.62
CA GLU A 570 12.92 -9.20 -10.66
C GLU A 570 12.12 -9.03 -11.97
N HIS A 571 10.82 -8.69 -11.88
CA HIS A 571 9.99 -8.39 -13.04
C HIS A 571 10.44 -7.09 -13.75
N ARG A 572 10.80 -6.07 -12.98
CA ARG A 572 11.38 -4.81 -13.50
C ARG A 572 12.67 -5.08 -14.24
N ASP A 573 13.59 -5.81 -13.61
CA ASP A 573 14.91 -6.11 -14.18
C ASP A 573 14.78 -6.95 -15.45
N ALA A 574 13.85 -7.91 -15.47
CA ALA A 574 13.57 -8.72 -16.65
C ALA A 574 13.03 -7.88 -17.81
N LEU A 575 12.06 -6.99 -17.57
CA LEU A 575 11.54 -6.11 -18.62
C LEU A 575 12.61 -5.14 -19.15
N ALA A 576 13.39 -4.53 -18.25
CA ALA A 576 14.46 -3.62 -18.64
C ALA A 576 15.55 -4.34 -19.45
N LYS A 577 15.94 -5.55 -19.03
CA LYS A 577 16.88 -6.39 -19.77
C LYS A 577 16.33 -6.77 -21.15
N ALA A 578 15.08 -7.22 -21.24
CA ALA A 578 14.47 -7.60 -22.50
C ALA A 578 14.48 -6.43 -23.51
N LEU A 579 14.15 -5.22 -23.05
CA LEU A 579 14.16 -4.01 -23.88
C LEU A 579 15.55 -3.58 -24.32
N ARG A 580 16.60 -3.89 -23.56
CA ARG A 580 18.00 -3.65 -23.96
C ARG A 580 18.52 -4.69 -24.94
N GLU A 581 18.03 -5.92 -24.83
CA GLU A 581 18.58 -7.09 -25.55
C GLU A 581 17.78 -7.50 -26.79
N GLY A 582 16.92 -6.61 -27.28
CA GLY A 582 16.30 -6.77 -28.60
C GLY A 582 14.81 -7.11 -28.58
N CYS A 583 14.12 -7.00 -27.46
CA CYS A 583 12.66 -7.12 -27.40
C CYS A 583 12.01 -5.73 -27.42
N ASN A 584 11.35 -5.35 -28.53
CA ASN A 584 10.71 -4.03 -28.65
C ASN A 584 9.18 -4.08 -28.77
N LEU A 585 8.55 -5.22 -28.56
CA LEU A 585 7.08 -5.34 -28.49
C LEU A 585 6.69 -5.82 -27.09
N ILE A 586 5.87 -5.02 -26.41
CA ILE A 586 5.37 -5.31 -25.07
C ILE A 586 3.86 -5.47 -25.13
N ASP A 587 3.35 -6.53 -24.49
CA ASP A 587 1.95 -6.89 -24.45
C ASP A 587 1.44 -6.90 -23.00
N THR A 588 0.44 -6.09 -22.65
CA THR A 588 -0.11 -6.00 -21.28
C THR A 588 -1.63 -5.81 -21.30
N SER A 589 -2.31 -5.74 -20.17
CA SER A 589 -3.78 -5.61 -20.12
C SER A 589 -4.22 -4.94 -18.82
N THR A 590 -5.36 -4.26 -18.85
CA THR A 590 -5.91 -3.60 -17.66
C THR A 590 -6.26 -4.55 -16.51
N ASN A 591 -6.54 -5.82 -16.82
CA ASN A 591 -6.85 -6.85 -15.83
C ASN A 591 -5.63 -7.65 -15.35
N TYR A 592 -4.46 -7.49 -15.97
CA TYR A 592 -3.26 -8.18 -15.50
C TYR A 592 -2.82 -7.54 -14.19
N THR A 593 -2.81 -8.34 -13.13
CA THR A 593 -2.48 -7.90 -11.76
C THR A 593 -3.26 -6.66 -11.35
N ASP A 594 -4.54 -6.51 -11.74
CA ASP A 594 -5.39 -5.34 -11.46
C ASP A 594 -4.76 -3.99 -11.93
N GLY A 595 -4.00 -4.06 -13.04
CA GLY A 595 -3.35 -2.92 -13.67
C GLY A 595 -1.89 -2.72 -13.26
N GLU A 596 -1.32 -3.51 -12.33
CA GLU A 596 0.10 -3.35 -11.94
C GLU A 596 1.07 -3.64 -13.10
N SER A 597 0.72 -4.56 -14.00
CA SER A 597 1.51 -4.81 -15.22
C SER A 597 1.69 -3.55 -16.08
N GLU A 598 0.62 -2.77 -16.28
CA GLU A 598 0.67 -1.51 -17.02
C GLU A 598 1.54 -0.47 -16.30
N ARG A 599 1.45 -0.39 -14.97
CA ARG A 599 2.27 0.53 -14.17
C ARG A 599 3.75 0.18 -14.20
N LEU A 600 4.10 -1.10 -14.10
CA LEU A 600 5.47 -1.58 -14.22
C LEU A 600 6.07 -1.20 -15.59
N ILE A 601 5.33 -1.48 -16.66
CA ILE A 601 5.76 -1.17 -18.03
C ILE A 601 5.94 0.34 -18.21
N GLY A 602 4.99 1.15 -17.76
CA GLY A 602 5.09 2.60 -17.81
C GLY A 602 6.29 3.15 -17.06
N ALA A 603 6.57 2.61 -15.87
CA ALA A 603 7.72 2.99 -15.05
C ALA A 603 9.05 2.63 -15.73
N VAL A 604 9.20 1.40 -16.23
CA VAL A 604 10.44 0.96 -16.92
C VAL A 604 10.67 1.75 -18.21
N LEU A 605 9.64 1.97 -19.02
CA LEU A 605 9.78 2.77 -20.24
C LEU A 605 10.18 4.21 -19.92
N THR A 606 9.57 4.82 -18.91
CA THR A 606 9.91 6.18 -18.48
C THR A 606 11.35 6.26 -18.00
N GLU A 607 11.79 5.29 -17.22
CA GLU A 607 13.16 5.21 -16.73
C GLU A 607 14.18 5.10 -17.88
N LEU A 608 13.99 4.14 -18.80
CA LEU A 608 14.92 3.91 -19.90
C LEU A 608 14.97 5.07 -20.89
N VAL A 609 13.82 5.73 -21.14
CA VAL A 609 13.75 6.94 -21.97
C VAL A 609 14.45 8.12 -21.29
N ARG A 610 14.25 8.32 -20.00
CA ARG A 610 14.93 9.40 -19.25
C ARG A 610 16.44 9.19 -19.18
N LYS A 611 16.90 7.94 -19.07
CA LYS A 611 18.33 7.60 -19.11
C LYS A 611 18.96 7.71 -20.51
N GLY A 612 18.14 7.94 -21.55
CA GLY A 612 18.60 7.99 -22.94
C GLY A 612 19.00 6.64 -23.51
N GLU A 613 18.66 5.54 -22.83
CA GLU A 613 18.95 4.17 -23.26
C GLU A 613 17.99 3.70 -24.37
N LEU A 614 16.78 4.26 -24.39
CA LEU A 614 15.74 4.00 -25.39
C LEU A 614 15.03 5.29 -25.78
N LYS A 615 14.36 5.27 -26.93
CA LYS A 615 13.39 6.32 -27.30
C LYS A 615 11.99 5.75 -27.34
N ARG A 616 10.99 6.59 -27.02
CA ARG A 616 9.58 6.16 -27.06
C ARG A 616 9.19 5.64 -28.44
N GLU A 617 9.76 6.18 -29.52
CA GLU A 617 9.43 5.76 -30.89
C GLU A 617 9.93 4.36 -31.27
N GLU A 618 10.77 3.74 -30.43
CA GLU A 618 11.43 2.47 -30.70
C GLU A 618 10.63 1.25 -30.21
N VAL A 619 9.72 1.46 -29.26
CA VAL A 619 9.02 0.38 -28.55
C VAL A 619 7.53 0.40 -28.87
N ILE A 620 6.97 -0.77 -29.17
CA ILE A 620 5.56 -0.98 -29.48
C ILE A 620 4.86 -1.48 -28.21
N VAL A 621 3.88 -0.72 -27.73
CA VAL A 621 3.09 -1.07 -26.54
C VAL A 621 1.67 -1.47 -26.95
N VAL A 622 1.33 -2.73 -26.67
CA VAL A 622 0.01 -3.32 -26.89
C VAL A 622 -0.67 -3.46 -25.53
N SER A 623 -1.83 -2.83 -25.34
CA SER A 623 -2.71 -3.09 -24.19
C SER A 623 -4.07 -3.63 -24.63
N LYS A 624 -4.84 -4.18 -23.70
CA LYS A 624 -6.20 -4.69 -23.97
C LYS A 624 -7.19 -4.22 -22.92
N ILE A 625 -8.42 -3.99 -23.37
CA ILE A 625 -9.55 -3.54 -22.57
C ILE A 625 -10.79 -4.40 -22.85
N GLY A 626 -11.71 -4.48 -21.88
CA GLY A 626 -12.98 -5.24 -22.02
C GLY A 626 -13.36 -6.05 -20.78
N TYR A 627 -12.39 -6.41 -19.94
CA TYR A 627 -12.64 -7.09 -18.66
C TYR A 627 -13.16 -6.14 -17.58
N VAL A 628 -14.16 -6.60 -16.84
CA VAL A 628 -14.68 -5.96 -15.63
C VAL A 628 -14.34 -6.87 -14.45
N GLN A 629 -13.15 -6.66 -13.90
CA GLN A 629 -12.58 -7.42 -12.77
C GLN A 629 -11.89 -6.46 -11.79
N GLY A 630 -11.56 -6.93 -10.58
CA GLY A 630 -10.78 -6.14 -9.62
C GLY A 630 -11.41 -4.79 -9.29
N GLN A 631 -10.67 -3.70 -9.47
CA GLN A 631 -11.19 -2.33 -9.27
C GLN A 631 -12.31 -1.97 -10.24
N ASN A 632 -12.24 -2.43 -11.49
CA ASN A 632 -13.29 -2.17 -12.49
C ASN A 632 -14.61 -2.85 -12.12
N LEU A 633 -14.55 -4.05 -11.50
CA LEU A 633 -15.74 -4.73 -11.00
C LEU A 633 -16.40 -3.93 -9.88
N LYS A 634 -15.62 -3.45 -8.91
CA LYS A 634 -16.15 -2.60 -7.82
C LYS A 634 -16.79 -1.32 -8.37
N ALA A 635 -16.16 -0.69 -9.36
CA ALA A 635 -16.69 0.51 -10.01
C ALA A 635 -18.00 0.21 -10.77
N ALA A 636 -18.05 -0.89 -11.51
CA ALA A 636 -19.26 -1.33 -12.20
C ALA A 636 -20.40 -1.65 -11.21
N GLU A 637 -20.12 -2.41 -10.14
CA GLU A 637 -21.09 -2.70 -9.07
C GLU A 637 -21.60 -1.44 -8.38
N ALA A 638 -20.73 -0.45 -8.13
CA ALA A 638 -21.13 0.83 -7.56
C ALA A 638 -22.07 1.60 -8.51
N ARG A 639 -21.81 1.57 -9.82
CA ARG A 639 -22.67 2.17 -10.85
C ARG A 639 -24.02 1.46 -10.97
N GLU A 640 -24.05 0.13 -10.89
CA GLU A 640 -25.30 -0.63 -10.81
C GLU A 640 -26.12 -0.22 -9.58
N LYS A 641 -25.49 -0.17 -8.40
CA LYS A 641 -26.14 0.27 -7.14
C LYS A 641 -26.65 1.70 -7.19
N ALA A 642 -25.99 2.57 -7.95
CA ALA A 642 -26.40 3.96 -8.19
C ALA A 642 -27.48 4.12 -9.28
N GLY A 643 -27.98 3.02 -9.85
CA GLY A 643 -29.02 3.04 -10.90
C GLY A 643 -28.52 3.48 -12.28
N LYS A 644 -27.20 3.47 -12.53
CA LYS A 644 -26.58 3.86 -13.80
C LYS A 644 -25.60 2.78 -14.32
N PRO A 645 -26.07 1.53 -14.53
CA PRO A 645 -25.22 0.45 -15.01
C PRO A 645 -24.63 0.76 -16.39
N TYR A 646 -23.43 0.24 -16.69
CA TYR A 646 -22.96 0.24 -18.07
C TYR A 646 -23.91 -0.61 -18.92
N SER A 647 -24.19 -0.15 -20.13
CA SER A 647 -25.00 -0.92 -21.08
C SER A 647 -24.23 -2.15 -21.58
N GLU A 648 -24.96 -3.20 -21.97
CA GLU A 648 -24.43 -4.39 -22.65
C GLU A 648 -23.40 -5.23 -21.84
N VAL A 649 -23.33 -5.07 -20.51
CA VAL A 649 -22.46 -5.89 -19.63
C VAL A 649 -22.88 -7.37 -19.65
N VAL A 650 -21.88 -8.25 -19.81
CA VAL A 650 -22.00 -9.70 -19.74
C VAL A 650 -21.43 -10.19 -18.41
N LYS A 651 -22.20 -10.97 -17.65
CA LYS A 651 -21.79 -11.53 -16.35
C LYS A 651 -21.60 -13.04 -16.50
N TYR A 652 -20.41 -13.43 -16.97
CA TYR A 652 -20.10 -14.81 -17.31
C TYR A 652 -19.96 -15.72 -16.07
N GLY A 653 -19.44 -15.18 -14.95
CA GLY A 653 -19.29 -15.92 -13.70
C GLY A 653 -19.12 -15.01 -12.49
N GLU A 654 -19.05 -15.61 -11.30
CA GLU A 654 -18.80 -14.88 -10.06
C GLU A 654 -17.45 -14.13 -10.14
N GLY A 655 -17.50 -12.80 -10.08
CA GLY A 655 -16.31 -11.96 -10.19
C GLY A 655 -15.72 -11.80 -11.60
N ILE A 656 -16.36 -12.34 -12.66
CA ILE A 656 -15.88 -12.24 -14.05
C ILE A 656 -16.97 -11.62 -14.93
N TRP A 657 -16.87 -10.31 -15.13
CA TRP A 657 -17.75 -9.55 -16.02
C TRP A 657 -16.98 -9.05 -17.25
N HIS A 658 -17.71 -8.73 -18.32
CA HIS A 658 -17.17 -8.26 -19.59
C HIS A 658 -18.06 -7.18 -20.21
N CYS A 659 -17.46 -6.18 -20.84
CA CYS A 659 -18.20 -5.09 -21.48
C CYS A 659 -17.43 -4.52 -22.68
N LEU A 660 -18.14 -4.38 -23.80
CA LEU A 660 -17.63 -3.77 -25.05
C LEU A 660 -18.30 -2.44 -25.36
N HIS A 661 -19.15 -1.93 -24.47
CA HIS A 661 -19.88 -0.70 -24.73
C HIS A 661 -18.90 0.49 -24.79
N PRO A 662 -19.00 1.40 -25.78
CA PRO A 662 -18.08 2.53 -25.94
C PRO A 662 -17.85 3.36 -24.68
N GLU A 663 -18.88 3.57 -23.86
CA GLU A 663 -18.77 4.28 -22.58
C GLU A 663 -17.78 3.59 -21.63
N PHE A 664 -17.84 2.26 -21.51
CA PHE A 664 -16.92 1.52 -20.67
C PHE A 664 -15.50 1.50 -21.27
N LEU A 665 -15.40 1.35 -22.59
CA LEU A 665 -14.11 1.35 -23.29
C LEU A 665 -13.39 2.71 -23.19
N ALA A 666 -14.15 3.81 -23.10
CA ALA A 666 -13.61 5.14 -22.80
C ALA A 666 -12.92 5.20 -21.44
N ASP A 667 -13.64 4.77 -20.39
CA ASP A 667 -13.08 4.72 -19.04
C ASP A 667 -11.84 3.82 -18.98
N GLN A 668 -11.86 2.68 -19.66
CA GLN A 668 -10.73 1.74 -19.66
C GLN A 668 -9.50 2.28 -20.41
N LEU A 669 -9.69 2.96 -21.54
CA LEU A 669 -8.58 3.55 -22.29
C LEU A 669 -7.94 4.70 -21.51
N ASP A 670 -8.74 5.54 -20.85
CA ASP A 670 -8.26 6.61 -19.97
C ASP A 670 -7.36 6.06 -18.87
N LEU A 671 -7.83 5.02 -18.16
CA LEU A 671 -7.10 4.38 -17.09
C LEU A 671 -5.84 3.64 -17.58
N SER A 672 -5.89 3.03 -18.77
CA SER A 672 -4.74 2.35 -19.37
C SER A 672 -3.62 3.34 -19.72
N LEU A 673 -3.96 4.46 -20.38
CA LEU A 673 -3.00 5.53 -20.70
C LEU A 673 -2.40 6.15 -19.45
N ASP A 674 -3.20 6.30 -18.39
CA ASP A 674 -2.74 6.83 -17.10
C ASP A 674 -1.76 5.87 -16.41
N ARG A 675 -2.11 4.59 -16.27
CA ARG A 675 -1.22 3.58 -15.66
C ARG A 675 0.07 3.38 -16.44
N LEU A 676 0.00 3.34 -17.77
CA LEU A 676 1.17 3.25 -18.64
C LEU A 676 1.98 4.56 -18.68
N GLY A 677 1.42 5.68 -18.23
CA GLY A 677 2.05 7.00 -18.34
C GLY A 677 2.29 7.43 -19.79
N LEU A 678 1.42 7.06 -20.73
CA LEU A 678 1.59 7.35 -22.16
C LEU A 678 0.59 8.39 -22.64
N ALA A 679 1.03 9.27 -23.54
CA ALA A 679 0.12 10.21 -24.22
C ALA A 679 -0.76 9.51 -25.27
N MET A 680 -0.22 8.47 -25.92
CA MET A 680 -0.85 7.71 -26.99
C MET A 680 -0.47 6.23 -26.86
N LEU A 681 -1.44 5.34 -27.03
CA LEU A 681 -1.23 3.89 -27.07
C LEU A 681 -0.99 3.43 -28.51
N ASP A 682 -0.02 2.52 -28.73
CA ASP A 682 0.30 2.04 -30.08
C ASP A 682 -0.77 1.07 -30.58
N VAL A 683 -1.18 0.13 -29.73
CA VAL A 683 -2.23 -0.85 -30.07
C VAL A 683 -3.15 -1.10 -28.87
N CYS A 684 -4.46 -1.03 -29.10
CA CYS A 684 -5.48 -1.42 -28.12
C CYS A 684 -6.29 -2.62 -28.66
N LEU A 685 -6.31 -3.74 -27.94
CA LEU A 685 -7.14 -4.89 -28.32
C LEU A 685 -8.42 -4.96 -27.49
N LEU A 686 -9.52 -5.39 -28.12
CA LEU A 686 -10.66 -5.91 -27.37
C LEU A 686 -10.27 -7.25 -26.75
N HIS A 687 -10.34 -7.35 -25.43
CA HIS A 687 -9.89 -8.53 -24.70
C HIS A 687 -11.02 -9.55 -24.56
N ASN A 688 -10.83 -10.73 -25.14
CA ASN A 688 -11.72 -11.89 -25.09
C ASN A 688 -13.20 -11.54 -25.28
N PRO A 689 -13.57 -10.89 -26.39
CA PRO A 689 -14.95 -10.49 -26.62
C PRO A 689 -15.93 -11.67 -26.66
N GLU A 690 -15.44 -12.88 -26.98
CA GLU A 690 -16.21 -14.11 -27.07
C GLU A 690 -16.98 -14.49 -25.80
N TYR A 691 -16.69 -13.88 -24.63
CA TYR A 691 -17.49 -14.13 -23.41
C TYR A 691 -18.98 -13.83 -23.56
N PHE A 692 -19.37 -12.99 -24.51
CA PHE A 692 -20.78 -12.86 -24.89
C PHE A 692 -21.37 -14.18 -25.42
N LEU A 693 -20.61 -14.90 -26.27
CA LEU A 693 -20.99 -16.20 -26.81
C LEU A 693 -20.85 -17.30 -25.75
N SER A 694 -19.80 -17.27 -24.92
CA SER A 694 -19.62 -18.22 -23.82
C SER A 694 -20.75 -18.12 -22.78
N ASP A 695 -21.19 -16.92 -22.41
CA ASP A 695 -22.37 -16.73 -21.53
C ASP A 695 -23.65 -17.25 -22.19
N ALA A 696 -23.84 -17.00 -23.49
CA ALA A 696 -24.99 -17.52 -24.22
C ALA A 696 -25.00 -19.06 -24.29
N ASN A 697 -23.85 -19.67 -24.52
CA ASN A 697 -23.65 -21.12 -24.51
C ASN A 697 -23.89 -21.71 -23.11
N HIS A 698 -23.33 -21.08 -22.07
CA HIS A 698 -23.56 -21.46 -20.66
C HIS A 698 -25.04 -21.41 -20.28
N ARG A 699 -25.78 -20.43 -20.80
CA ARG A 699 -27.24 -20.30 -20.64
C ARG A 699 -28.06 -21.15 -21.62
N GLN A 700 -27.41 -21.97 -22.44
CA GLN A 700 -28.03 -22.87 -23.41
C GLN A 700 -28.98 -22.17 -24.42
N LEU A 701 -28.61 -20.96 -24.86
CA LEU A 701 -29.36 -20.24 -25.90
C LEU A 701 -29.11 -20.88 -27.27
N THR A 702 -30.18 -21.09 -28.07
CA THR A 702 -30.14 -21.98 -29.25
C THR A 702 -30.06 -21.27 -30.61
N ASP A 703 -30.33 -19.96 -30.70
CA ASP A 703 -30.30 -19.21 -31.97
C ASP A 703 -28.91 -18.63 -32.26
N LEU A 704 -27.99 -19.52 -32.64
CA LEU A 704 -26.58 -19.19 -32.87
C LEU A 704 -26.36 -18.12 -33.95
N PRO A 705 -27.04 -18.13 -35.12
CA PRO A 705 -26.87 -17.10 -36.14
C PRO A 705 -27.20 -15.69 -35.60
N ARG A 706 -28.34 -15.55 -34.92
CA ARG A 706 -28.75 -14.27 -34.34
C ARG A 706 -27.81 -13.80 -33.22
N LEU A 707 -27.32 -14.73 -32.40
CA LEU A 707 -26.34 -14.40 -31.35
C LEU A 707 -25.03 -13.89 -31.95
N ARG A 708 -24.54 -14.55 -33.00
CA ARG A 708 -23.33 -14.10 -33.72
C ARG A 708 -23.54 -12.73 -34.36
N ASP A 709 -24.70 -12.46 -34.95
CA ASP A 709 -25.01 -11.13 -35.51
C ASP A 709 -25.01 -10.04 -34.43
N GLN A 710 -25.58 -10.31 -33.25
CA GLN A 710 -25.52 -9.39 -32.12
C GLN A 710 -24.08 -9.18 -31.65
N PHE A 711 -23.30 -10.25 -31.55
CA PHE A 711 -21.89 -10.20 -31.16
C PHE A 711 -21.07 -9.29 -32.08
N TYR A 712 -21.11 -9.51 -33.39
CA TYR A 712 -20.34 -8.67 -34.33
C TYR A 712 -20.87 -7.24 -34.44
N LYS A 713 -22.16 -7.00 -34.18
CA LYS A 713 -22.69 -5.64 -34.04
C LYS A 713 -22.07 -4.90 -32.85
N ARG A 714 -21.82 -5.59 -31.73
CA ARG A 714 -21.11 -4.99 -30.57
C ARG A 714 -19.65 -4.69 -30.90
N ILE A 715 -18.96 -5.63 -31.58
CA ILE A 715 -17.60 -5.42 -32.09
C ILE A 715 -17.53 -4.19 -33.02
N MET A 716 -18.47 -4.06 -33.95
CA MET A 716 -18.54 -2.92 -34.87
C MET A 716 -18.67 -1.58 -34.13
N LYS A 717 -19.53 -1.49 -33.11
CA LYS A 717 -19.64 -0.28 -32.26
C LYS A 717 -18.34 0.03 -31.51
N ALA A 718 -17.68 -0.99 -30.96
CA ALA A 718 -16.41 -0.83 -30.27
C ALA A 718 -15.30 -0.35 -31.22
N PHE A 719 -15.27 -0.85 -32.45
CA PHE A 719 -14.35 -0.40 -33.49
C PHE A 719 -14.64 1.03 -33.94
N ALA A 720 -15.91 1.42 -34.11
CA ALA A 720 -16.26 2.81 -34.40
C ALA A 720 -15.76 3.77 -33.30
N TYR A 721 -15.84 3.36 -32.03
CA TYR A 721 -15.25 4.11 -30.92
C TYR A 721 -13.71 4.22 -31.05
N PHE A 722 -13.02 3.12 -31.37
CA PHE A 722 -11.57 3.15 -31.56
C PHE A 722 -11.13 4.02 -32.73
N GLU A 723 -11.87 4.04 -33.84
CA GLU A 723 -11.62 4.97 -34.95
C GLU A 723 -11.67 6.43 -34.49
N GLY A 724 -12.64 6.77 -33.62
CA GLY A 724 -12.70 8.08 -32.97
C GLY A 724 -11.47 8.38 -32.10
N GLN A 725 -10.92 7.39 -31.39
CA GLN A 725 -9.71 7.57 -30.58
C GLN A 725 -8.43 7.66 -31.43
N VAL A 726 -8.42 7.03 -32.60
CA VAL A 726 -7.34 7.21 -33.58
C VAL A 726 -7.35 8.63 -34.13
N ALA A 727 -8.52 9.13 -34.54
CA ALA A 727 -8.68 10.52 -34.98
C ALA A 727 -8.31 11.53 -33.88
N ALA A 728 -8.58 11.22 -32.62
CA ALA A 728 -8.21 12.02 -31.46
C ALA A 728 -6.72 11.96 -31.09
N GLY A 729 -5.90 11.16 -31.78
CA GLY A 729 -4.47 11.02 -31.49
C GLY A 729 -4.19 10.33 -30.14
N ARG A 730 -5.11 9.50 -29.66
CA ARG A 730 -4.95 8.74 -28.41
C ARG A 730 -4.58 7.28 -28.63
N LEU A 731 -4.81 6.78 -29.84
CA LEU A 731 -4.59 5.41 -30.27
C LEU A 731 -4.00 5.39 -31.69
N ARG A 732 -3.09 4.47 -32.01
CA ARG A 732 -2.59 4.31 -33.39
C ARG A 732 -3.32 3.22 -34.16
N TYR A 733 -3.39 2.03 -33.59
CA TYR A 733 -4.05 0.87 -34.17
C TYR A 733 -4.91 0.16 -33.13
N TYR A 734 -5.83 -0.67 -33.59
CA TYR A 734 -6.61 -1.52 -32.70
C TYR A 734 -6.72 -2.94 -33.20
N GLY A 735 -7.22 -3.81 -32.33
CA GLY A 735 -7.22 -5.24 -32.56
C GLY A 735 -8.21 -6.02 -31.71
N VAL A 736 -8.09 -7.35 -31.77
CA VAL A 736 -8.85 -8.28 -30.93
C VAL A 736 -7.89 -9.31 -30.36
N SER A 737 -8.04 -9.61 -29.08
CA SER A 737 -7.45 -10.77 -28.43
C SER A 737 -8.56 -11.79 -28.22
N SER A 738 -8.52 -12.92 -28.94
CA SER A 738 -9.59 -13.92 -28.93
C SER A 738 -9.00 -15.31 -28.70
N ASN A 739 -9.56 -16.05 -27.74
CA ASN A 739 -9.19 -17.43 -27.51
C ASN A 739 -9.86 -18.40 -28.50
N THR A 740 -10.96 -17.99 -29.11
CA THR A 740 -11.81 -18.87 -29.94
C THR A 740 -11.79 -18.50 -31.42
N CYS A 741 -10.93 -17.56 -31.85
CA CYS A 741 -10.83 -17.21 -33.27
C CYS A 741 -10.20 -18.32 -34.13
N THR A 742 -9.60 -19.33 -33.49
CA THR A 742 -8.99 -20.51 -34.11
C THR A 742 -9.84 -21.77 -33.97
N ALA A 743 -11.02 -21.66 -33.34
CA ALA A 743 -11.94 -22.77 -33.13
C ALA A 743 -12.68 -23.15 -34.43
N GLU A 744 -13.21 -24.38 -34.47
CA GLU A 744 -14.03 -24.86 -35.58
C GLU A 744 -15.29 -24.00 -35.75
N PRO A 745 -15.76 -23.72 -36.99
CA PRO A 745 -16.95 -22.88 -37.22
C PRO A 745 -18.24 -23.39 -36.55
N SER A 746 -18.30 -24.69 -36.25
CA SER A 746 -19.41 -25.35 -35.55
C SER A 746 -19.40 -25.12 -34.04
N ASP A 747 -18.30 -24.64 -33.46
CA ASP A 747 -18.22 -24.33 -32.03
C ASP A 747 -19.13 -23.11 -31.72
N PRO A 748 -20.06 -23.23 -30.76
CA PRO A 748 -20.94 -22.14 -30.34
C PRO A 748 -20.19 -20.85 -29.94
N GLU A 749 -18.96 -20.98 -29.44
CA GLU A 749 -18.13 -19.88 -28.95
C GLU A 749 -17.13 -19.37 -30.00
N ALA A 750 -17.07 -20.01 -31.19
CA ALA A 750 -16.16 -19.62 -32.26
C ALA A 750 -16.37 -18.19 -32.72
N THR A 751 -15.26 -17.49 -32.89
CA THR A 751 -15.19 -16.18 -33.52
C THR A 751 -14.46 -16.27 -34.86
N SER A 752 -14.74 -15.34 -35.78
CA SER A 752 -14.32 -15.38 -37.18
C SER A 752 -13.61 -14.09 -37.54
N LEU A 753 -12.37 -14.23 -38.02
CA LEU A 753 -11.57 -13.09 -38.45
C LEU A 753 -12.23 -12.33 -39.61
N SER A 754 -12.89 -13.02 -40.54
CA SER A 754 -13.61 -12.38 -41.65
C SER A 754 -14.70 -11.45 -41.16
N ARG A 755 -15.50 -11.92 -40.20
CA ARG A 755 -16.58 -11.11 -39.62
C ARG A 755 -16.06 -9.96 -38.76
N MET A 756 -14.89 -10.12 -38.13
CA MET A 756 -14.21 -9.00 -37.48
C MET A 756 -13.75 -7.94 -38.49
N LEU A 757 -13.22 -8.35 -39.64
CA LEU A 757 -12.82 -7.44 -40.72
C LEU A 757 -14.02 -6.69 -41.31
N GLU A 758 -15.15 -7.38 -41.54
CA GLU A 758 -16.41 -6.75 -41.93
C GLU A 758 -16.88 -5.72 -40.89
N ALA A 759 -16.85 -6.08 -39.61
CA ALA A 759 -17.19 -5.18 -38.51
C ALA A 759 -16.26 -3.96 -38.44
N ALA A 760 -14.96 -4.11 -38.75
CA ALA A 760 -14.01 -3.01 -38.80
C ALA A 760 -14.30 -2.06 -39.97
N ARG A 761 -14.60 -2.58 -41.17
CA ARG A 761 -14.99 -1.77 -42.33
C ARG A 761 -16.28 -0.99 -42.06
N ALA A 762 -17.29 -1.65 -41.50
CA ALA A 762 -18.55 -1.01 -41.12
C ALA A 762 -18.37 0.02 -39.99
N GLY A 763 -17.52 -0.28 -38.99
CA GLY A 763 -17.18 0.64 -37.90
C GLY A 763 -16.50 1.91 -38.41
N ALA A 764 -15.49 1.76 -39.27
CA ALA A 764 -14.80 2.88 -39.91
C ALA A 764 -15.76 3.75 -40.75
N GLN A 765 -16.63 3.12 -41.55
CA GLN A 765 -17.65 3.85 -42.31
C GLN A 765 -18.58 4.64 -41.39
N SER A 766 -19.02 4.06 -40.27
CA SER A 766 -19.88 4.74 -39.30
C SER A 766 -19.20 5.91 -38.58
N ALA A 767 -17.86 5.87 -38.45
CA ALA A 767 -17.04 6.93 -37.89
C ALA A 767 -16.60 7.98 -38.93
N GLY A 768 -16.98 7.83 -40.21
CA GLY A 768 -16.59 8.73 -41.29
C GLY A 768 -15.16 8.52 -41.81
N CYS A 769 -14.52 7.39 -41.50
CA CYS A 769 -13.17 7.04 -41.95
C CYS A 769 -13.22 6.27 -43.28
N ALA A 770 -12.33 6.61 -44.22
CA ALA A 770 -12.23 5.91 -45.51
C ALA A 770 -11.60 4.51 -45.41
N THR A 771 -10.76 4.30 -44.40
CA THR A 771 -10.05 3.05 -44.13
C THR A 771 -10.07 2.76 -42.63
N HIS A 772 -10.09 1.48 -42.25
CA HIS A 772 -10.02 1.10 -40.84
C HIS A 772 -8.58 0.94 -40.32
N HIS A 773 -8.41 1.09 -39.01
CA HIS A 773 -7.14 0.92 -38.27
C HIS A 773 -7.05 -0.42 -37.52
N PHE A 774 -7.97 -1.35 -37.76
CA PHE A 774 -7.83 -2.74 -37.32
C PHE A 774 -6.60 -3.38 -37.98
N ARG A 775 -5.57 -3.69 -37.18
CA ARG A 775 -4.26 -4.16 -37.67
C ARG A 775 -3.64 -5.30 -36.86
N VAL A 776 -4.21 -5.66 -35.71
CA VAL A 776 -3.58 -6.65 -34.80
C VAL A 776 -4.61 -7.68 -34.34
N LEU A 777 -4.25 -8.96 -34.44
CA LEU A 777 -4.99 -10.08 -33.87
C LEU A 777 -4.08 -10.80 -32.87
N GLN A 778 -4.57 -11.07 -31.66
CA GLN A 778 -3.89 -11.93 -30.70
C GLN A 778 -4.70 -13.20 -30.52
N CYS A 779 -4.04 -14.37 -30.59
CA CYS A 779 -4.69 -15.67 -30.40
C CYS A 779 -3.77 -16.70 -29.73
N PRO A 780 -4.34 -17.71 -29.03
CA PRO A 780 -3.57 -18.82 -28.49
C PRO A 780 -2.86 -19.59 -29.58
N MET A 781 -1.56 -19.82 -29.38
CA MET A 781 -0.80 -20.71 -30.23
C MET A 781 0.39 -21.30 -29.48
N ASN A 782 0.48 -22.63 -29.49
CA ASN A 782 1.63 -23.38 -29.01
C ASN A 782 1.71 -24.71 -29.76
N LEU A 783 2.60 -25.61 -29.34
CA LEU A 783 2.80 -26.90 -29.98
C LEU A 783 1.53 -27.76 -30.08
N PHE A 784 0.58 -27.60 -29.15
CA PHE A 784 -0.70 -28.33 -29.14
C PHE A 784 -1.86 -27.48 -29.67
N GLU A 785 -1.83 -26.17 -29.46
CA GLU A 785 -2.83 -25.20 -29.96
C GLU A 785 -2.43 -24.70 -31.37
N SER A 786 -2.61 -25.55 -32.38
CA SER A 786 -2.20 -25.29 -33.78
C SER A 786 -3.32 -24.77 -34.69
N GLY A 787 -4.50 -24.45 -34.14
CA GLY A 787 -5.71 -24.10 -34.89
C GLY A 787 -5.51 -22.92 -35.86
N ALA A 788 -4.74 -21.91 -35.48
CA ALA A 788 -4.47 -20.75 -36.34
C ALA A 788 -3.84 -21.12 -37.70
N MET A 789 -3.10 -22.23 -37.75
CA MET A 789 -2.39 -22.73 -38.94
C MET A 789 -3.07 -23.93 -39.61
N LEU A 790 -3.77 -24.77 -38.84
CA LEU A 790 -4.28 -26.06 -39.32
C LEU A 790 -5.80 -26.13 -39.49
N THR A 791 -6.56 -25.18 -38.92
CA THR A 791 -8.03 -25.20 -38.96
C THR A 791 -8.55 -24.09 -39.88
N PRO A 792 -9.09 -24.44 -41.07
CA PRO A 792 -9.83 -23.49 -41.90
C PRO A 792 -11.15 -23.13 -41.21
N ASN A 793 -11.35 -21.85 -40.91
CA ASN A 793 -12.55 -21.36 -40.24
C ASN A 793 -12.94 -19.93 -40.64
N THR A 794 -12.22 -19.35 -41.59
CA THR A 794 -12.37 -17.97 -42.01
C THR A 794 -12.11 -17.85 -43.51
N GLY A 795 -12.23 -16.66 -44.07
CA GLY A 795 -12.16 -16.39 -45.49
C GLY A 795 -13.45 -16.79 -46.23
N PRO A 796 -13.50 -16.57 -47.55
CA PRO A 796 -14.64 -16.98 -48.36
C PRO A 796 -14.94 -18.47 -48.20
N GLY A 797 -16.16 -18.80 -47.76
CA GLY A 797 -16.60 -20.18 -47.53
C GLY A 797 -15.86 -20.92 -46.40
N GLU A 798 -15.23 -20.19 -45.48
CA GLU A 798 -14.49 -20.74 -44.33
C GLU A 798 -13.31 -21.66 -44.74
N GLN A 799 -12.75 -21.44 -45.94
CA GLN A 799 -11.70 -22.27 -46.53
C GLN A 799 -10.27 -21.82 -46.21
N GLN A 800 -10.10 -20.71 -45.50
CA GLN A 800 -8.79 -20.17 -45.11
C GLN A 800 -8.56 -20.33 -43.61
N THR A 801 -7.30 -20.52 -43.24
CA THR A 801 -6.89 -20.45 -41.83
C THR A 801 -6.78 -19.01 -41.36
N VAL A 802 -6.72 -18.80 -40.05
CA VAL A 802 -6.53 -17.47 -39.46
C VAL A 802 -5.25 -16.81 -39.97
N LEU A 803 -4.15 -17.56 -40.06
CA LEU A 803 -2.86 -17.03 -40.52
C LEU A 803 -2.89 -16.67 -42.01
N ASP A 804 -3.52 -17.49 -42.85
CA ASP A 804 -3.63 -17.21 -44.29
C ASP A 804 -4.39 -15.90 -44.55
N LEU A 805 -5.54 -15.72 -43.90
CA LEU A 805 -6.35 -14.52 -44.07
C LEU A 805 -5.68 -13.29 -43.44
N ALA A 806 -5.09 -13.44 -42.24
CA ALA A 806 -4.37 -12.34 -41.59
C ALA A 806 -3.21 -11.83 -42.47
N GLN A 807 -2.46 -12.74 -43.11
CA GLN A 807 -1.39 -12.37 -44.02
C GLN A 807 -1.91 -11.68 -45.28
N ALA A 808 -3.00 -12.18 -45.87
CA ALA A 808 -3.63 -11.57 -47.05
C ALA A 808 -4.14 -10.14 -46.79
N GLU A 809 -4.65 -9.88 -45.59
CA GLU A 809 -5.20 -8.57 -45.18
C GLU A 809 -4.16 -7.68 -44.48
N GLY A 810 -2.90 -8.12 -44.37
CA GLY A 810 -1.82 -7.35 -43.75
C GLY A 810 -1.99 -7.11 -42.25
N LEU A 811 -2.59 -8.06 -41.53
CA LEU A 811 -2.71 -8.03 -40.07
C LEU A 811 -1.47 -8.62 -39.39
N ALA A 812 -1.10 -8.04 -38.25
CA ALA A 812 -0.13 -8.65 -37.36
C ALA A 812 -0.79 -9.70 -36.47
N VAL A 813 -0.21 -10.89 -36.36
CA VAL A 813 -0.67 -11.96 -35.47
C VAL A 813 0.29 -12.12 -34.30
N LEU A 814 -0.24 -11.88 -33.09
CA LEU A 814 0.47 -12.06 -31.83
C LEU A 814 0.08 -13.40 -31.19
N ALA A 815 0.99 -14.36 -31.16
CA ALA A 815 0.76 -15.65 -30.53
C ALA A 815 0.91 -15.53 -29.01
N ASN A 816 -0.12 -15.84 -28.24
CA ASN A 816 -0.06 -15.90 -26.78
C ASN A 816 -0.11 -17.35 -26.26
N ARG A 817 0.20 -17.52 -24.96
CA ARG A 817 0.32 -18.83 -24.29
C ARG A 817 1.34 -19.79 -24.94
N PRO A 818 2.53 -19.31 -25.37
CA PRO A 818 3.45 -20.13 -26.15
C PRO A 818 3.96 -21.38 -25.42
N LEU A 819 4.05 -21.32 -24.08
CA LEU A 819 4.61 -22.40 -23.26
C LEU A 819 3.62 -23.03 -22.28
N ASN A 820 2.36 -22.60 -22.27
CA ASN A 820 1.32 -23.14 -21.40
C ASN A 820 0.29 -23.87 -22.27
N ALA A 821 0.57 -25.12 -22.59
CA ALA A 821 -0.29 -25.91 -23.46
C ALA A 821 -1.43 -26.57 -22.68
N ILE A 822 -2.61 -26.62 -23.29
CA ILE A 822 -3.76 -27.37 -22.76
C ILE A 822 -4.10 -28.47 -23.77
N PRO A 823 -3.61 -29.71 -23.59
CA PRO A 823 -3.91 -30.80 -24.49
C PRO A 823 -5.42 -31.12 -24.51
N PRO A 824 -6.02 -31.40 -25.68
CA PRO A 824 -7.46 -31.62 -25.81
C PRO A 824 -8.00 -32.83 -25.02
N LYS A 825 -7.17 -33.84 -24.70
CA LYS A 825 -7.57 -35.06 -23.98
C LYS A 825 -7.23 -34.99 -22.48
N GLY A 826 -8.01 -34.24 -21.70
CA GLY A 826 -8.19 -34.42 -20.25
C GLY A 826 -6.95 -34.39 -19.33
N GLY A 827 -5.78 -33.94 -19.79
CA GLY A 827 -4.50 -34.12 -19.10
C GLY A 827 -4.03 -32.99 -18.18
N GLY A 828 -4.84 -31.93 -18.00
CA GLY A 828 -4.39 -30.69 -17.34
C GLY A 828 -3.40 -29.87 -18.18
N MET A 829 -2.95 -28.73 -17.66
CA MET A 829 -1.98 -27.87 -18.34
C MET A 829 -0.59 -28.54 -18.40
N VAL A 830 0.08 -28.45 -19.53
CA VAL A 830 1.46 -28.91 -19.74
C VAL A 830 2.35 -27.70 -19.99
N ARG A 831 3.38 -27.54 -19.15
CA ARG A 831 4.36 -26.47 -19.31
C ARG A 831 5.49 -26.91 -20.26
N LEU A 832 5.64 -26.21 -21.38
CA LEU A 832 6.66 -26.47 -22.41
C LEU A 832 7.99 -25.78 -22.06
N ALA A 833 8.47 -25.94 -20.84
CA ALA A 833 9.74 -25.36 -20.39
C ALA A 833 10.53 -26.39 -19.58
N GLU A 834 11.86 -26.31 -19.62
CA GLU A 834 12.68 -27.12 -18.73
C GLU A 834 12.53 -26.62 -17.30
N LEU A 835 12.32 -27.57 -16.38
CA LEU A 835 12.27 -27.28 -14.96
C LEU A 835 13.59 -27.76 -14.33
N PRO A 836 14.42 -26.86 -13.79
CA PRO A 836 15.65 -27.27 -13.11
C PRO A 836 15.28 -28.13 -11.89
N VAL A 837 15.91 -29.29 -11.77
CA VAL A 837 15.77 -30.17 -10.61
C VAL A 837 17.03 -30.00 -9.78
N GLU A 838 16.90 -29.36 -8.62
CA GLU A 838 17.98 -29.29 -7.65
C GLU A 838 18.30 -30.70 -7.11
N PRO A 839 19.57 -30.99 -6.76
CA PRO A 839 19.92 -32.23 -6.08
C PRO A 839 19.21 -32.33 -4.72
N PRO A 840 18.82 -33.54 -4.28
CA PRO A 840 18.16 -33.72 -2.98
C PRO A 840 19.10 -33.27 -1.86
N ALA A 841 18.70 -32.25 -1.11
CA ALA A 841 19.49 -31.75 0.02
C ALA A 841 19.31 -32.63 1.28
N VAL A 842 18.15 -33.28 1.42
CA VAL A 842 17.78 -34.13 2.56
C VAL A 842 16.85 -35.27 2.13
N SER A 843 16.76 -36.34 2.93
CA SER A 843 15.73 -37.38 2.75
C SER A 843 14.38 -36.85 3.26
N PHE A 844 13.32 -37.05 2.47
CA PHE A 844 11.95 -36.73 2.87
C PHE A 844 11.58 -37.39 4.20
N GLU A 845 11.91 -38.68 4.35
CA GLU A 845 11.60 -39.48 5.54
C GLU A 845 12.31 -38.92 6.77
N ALA A 846 13.61 -38.64 6.66
CA ALA A 846 14.40 -38.05 7.75
C ALA A 846 13.89 -36.67 8.15
N GLN A 847 13.49 -35.84 7.17
CA GLN A 847 12.99 -34.49 7.42
C GLN A 847 11.57 -34.50 8.03
N ARG A 848 10.70 -35.39 7.55
CA ARG A 848 9.37 -35.63 8.14
C ARG A 848 9.48 -36.05 9.59
N ASP A 849 10.42 -36.92 9.94
CA ASP A 849 10.57 -37.42 11.30
C ASP A 849 11.00 -36.30 12.28
N ARG A 850 11.88 -35.38 11.85
CA ARG A 850 12.24 -34.19 12.63
C ARG A 850 11.04 -33.28 12.90
N ILE A 851 10.23 -33.03 11.87
CA ILE A 851 9.00 -32.25 11.99
C ILE A 851 8.02 -32.95 12.94
N ALA A 852 7.86 -34.27 12.82
CA ALA A 852 6.97 -35.04 13.69
C ALA A 852 7.39 -34.94 15.17
N ASP A 853 8.69 -34.93 15.46
CA ASP A 853 9.18 -34.77 16.82
C ASP A 853 8.93 -33.36 17.38
N LEU A 854 9.11 -32.32 16.57
CA LEU A 854 8.74 -30.95 16.96
C LEU A 854 7.23 -30.78 17.14
N GLU A 855 6.41 -31.44 16.33
CA GLU A 855 4.93 -31.45 16.49
C GLU A 855 4.49 -32.16 17.76
N LYS A 856 5.19 -33.21 18.20
CA LYS A 856 4.97 -33.84 19.51
C LYS A 856 5.37 -32.90 20.64
N GLU A 857 6.50 -32.21 20.51
CA GLU A 857 6.96 -31.20 21.47
C GLU A 857 5.89 -30.10 21.62
N TYR A 858 5.35 -29.60 20.51
CA TYR A 858 4.28 -28.60 20.52
C TYR A 858 3.04 -29.07 21.28
N ARG A 859 2.59 -30.30 20.99
CA ARG A 859 1.43 -30.91 21.66
C ARG A 859 1.63 -31.07 23.16
N ARG A 860 2.85 -31.35 23.60
CA ARG A 860 3.17 -31.49 25.02
C ARG A 860 3.25 -30.14 25.73
N GLU A 861 3.88 -29.16 25.11
CA GLU A 861 4.31 -27.93 25.80
C GLU A 861 3.33 -26.77 25.66
N PHE A 862 2.65 -26.63 24.51
CA PHE A 862 1.83 -25.43 24.23
C PHE A 862 0.33 -25.71 24.26
N VAL A 863 -0.13 -26.87 23.79
CA VAL A 863 -1.56 -27.22 23.77
C VAL A 863 -2.26 -27.06 25.14
N PRO A 864 -1.67 -27.46 26.28
CA PRO A 864 -2.30 -27.26 27.60
C PRO A 864 -2.58 -25.79 27.97
N HIS A 865 -1.91 -24.84 27.29
CA HIS A 865 -2.01 -23.41 27.55
C HIS A 865 -3.04 -22.70 26.64
N ILE A 866 -3.67 -23.41 25.70
CA ILE A 866 -4.60 -22.84 24.71
C ILE A 866 -6.04 -23.11 25.17
N LYS A 867 -6.71 -22.09 25.74
CA LYS A 867 -8.04 -22.24 26.36
C LYS A 867 -9.25 -22.00 25.45
N ASN A 868 -9.06 -21.42 24.26
CA ASN A 868 -10.15 -21.15 23.29
C ASN A 868 -9.67 -21.39 21.85
N ALA A 869 -10.03 -22.52 21.26
CA ALA A 869 -9.82 -22.78 19.84
C ALA A 869 -10.87 -22.03 19.02
N GLY A 870 -10.51 -20.89 18.42
CA GLY A 870 -11.37 -20.20 17.46
C GLY A 870 -11.77 -21.15 16.32
N GLN A 871 -13.05 -21.09 15.94
CA GLN A 871 -13.77 -21.89 14.92
C GLN A 871 -12.91 -22.78 13.98
N GLY A 872 -12.92 -24.10 14.25
CA GLY A 872 -12.82 -25.13 13.20
C GLY A 872 -11.94 -26.34 13.48
N LEU A 873 -10.76 -26.17 14.10
CA LEU A 873 -9.80 -27.26 14.37
C LEU A 873 -9.36 -27.24 15.83
N PRO A 874 -9.17 -28.40 16.47
CA PRO A 874 -8.70 -28.45 17.84
C PRO A 874 -7.19 -28.15 17.90
N PRO A 875 -6.67 -27.54 18.98
CA PRO A 875 -5.29 -27.01 19.03
C PRO A 875 -4.19 -28.05 18.82
N GLU A 876 -4.46 -29.32 19.13
CA GLU A 876 -3.58 -30.47 18.88
C GLU A 876 -3.39 -30.78 17.38
N ASP A 877 -4.31 -30.33 16.53
CA ASP A 877 -4.30 -30.56 15.09
C ASP A 877 -3.74 -29.34 14.32
N TYR A 878 -3.35 -28.26 15.00
CA TYR A 878 -2.80 -27.05 14.37
C TYR A 878 -1.53 -27.32 13.56
N PHE A 879 -0.66 -28.21 14.07
CA PHE A 879 0.58 -28.64 13.41
C PHE A 879 0.58 -30.17 13.27
N ARG A 880 0.09 -30.65 12.12
CA ARG A 880 0.09 -32.07 11.71
C ARG A 880 0.65 -32.27 10.31
N TRP A 881 1.62 -31.43 9.94
CA TRP A 881 2.17 -31.42 8.60
C TRP A 881 3.01 -32.65 8.30
N ALA A 882 3.64 -33.27 9.29
CA ALA A 882 4.38 -34.52 9.08
C ALA A 882 3.50 -35.64 8.47
N ASP A 883 2.27 -35.80 8.97
CA ASP A 883 1.32 -36.81 8.49
C ASP A 883 0.61 -36.37 7.20
N GLU A 884 0.13 -35.12 7.15
CA GLU A 884 -0.65 -34.62 6.02
C GLU A 884 0.20 -34.53 4.75
N LEU A 885 1.44 -34.06 4.86
CA LEU A 885 2.34 -33.97 3.70
C LEU A 885 2.74 -35.35 3.16
N ALA A 886 2.82 -36.38 4.02
CA ALA A 886 3.05 -37.75 3.57
C ALA A 886 1.89 -38.29 2.71
N LYS A 887 0.64 -37.98 3.06
CA LYS A 887 -0.55 -38.34 2.26
C LYS A 887 -0.58 -37.56 0.94
N VAL A 888 -0.25 -36.27 1.01
CA VAL A 888 -0.21 -35.39 -0.17
C VAL A 888 0.84 -35.86 -1.17
N ARG A 889 2.05 -36.22 -0.72
CA ARG A 889 3.17 -36.69 -1.58
C ARG A 889 2.76 -37.74 -2.60
N ALA A 890 1.95 -38.72 -2.18
CA ALA A 890 1.45 -39.81 -3.03
C ALA A 890 0.49 -39.33 -4.15
N ARG A 891 -0.22 -38.22 -3.93
CA ARG A 891 -1.22 -37.66 -4.85
C ARG A 891 -0.66 -36.60 -5.79
N VAL A 892 0.50 -36.02 -5.49
CA VAL A 892 1.13 -35.02 -6.34
C VAL A 892 1.53 -35.65 -7.68
N GLN A 893 0.98 -35.12 -8.78
CA GLN A 893 1.17 -35.62 -10.14
C GLN A 893 2.11 -34.72 -10.98
N SER A 894 2.22 -33.44 -10.62
CA SER A 894 3.05 -32.46 -11.30
C SER A 894 3.38 -31.29 -10.37
N ILE A 895 4.28 -30.41 -10.81
CA ILE A 895 4.65 -29.19 -10.08
C ILE A 895 3.46 -28.24 -9.93
N GLU A 896 2.57 -28.16 -10.92
CA GLU A 896 1.39 -27.31 -10.89
C GLU A 896 0.38 -27.80 -9.84
N HIS A 897 0.20 -29.13 -9.73
CA HIS A 897 -0.63 -29.72 -8.68
C HIS A 897 -0.05 -29.41 -7.30
N TRP A 898 1.28 -29.43 -7.14
CA TRP A 898 1.93 -29.05 -5.88
C TRP A 898 1.73 -27.57 -5.53
N GLU A 899 1.98 -26.65 -6.48
CA GLU A 899 1.81 -25.21 -6.26
C GLU A 899 0.37 -24.86 -5.85
N GLN A 900 -0.62 -25.57 -6.38
CA GLN A 900 -2.02 -25.41 -5.96
C GLN A 900 -2.23 -25.82 -4.50
N ILE A 901 -1.71 -26.98 -4.09
CA ILE A 901 -1.83 -27.47 -2.71
C ILE A 901 -1.13 -26.51 -1.73
N GLU A 902 0.09 -26.09 -2.06
CA GLU A 902 0.87 -25.16 -1.24
C GLU A 902 0.13 -23.82 -1.05
N GLY A 903 -0.36 -23.23 -2.15
CA GLY A 903 -1.02 -21.93 -2.12
C GLY A 903 -2.44 -21.93 -1.55
N GLN A 904 -3.21 -23.00 -1.71
CA GLN A 904 -4.63 -23.06 -1.31
C GLN A 904 -4.86 -23.75 0.04
N MET A 905 -3.96 -24.64 0.45
CA MET A 905 -4.12 -25.43 1.68
C MET A 905 -3.05 -25.08 2.72
N ILE A 906 -1.77 -25.11 2.35
CA ILE A 906 -0.67 -25.04 3.33
C ILE A 906 -0.47 -23.62 3.85
N ALA A 907 -0.23 -22.66 2.96
CA ALA A 907 0.09 -21.28 3.35
C ALA A 907 -1.05 -20.57 4.12
N PRO A 908 -2.33 -20.68 3.71
CA PRO A 908 -3.43 -20.05 4.45
C PRO A 908 -3.57 -20.59 5.87
N HIS A 909 -3.47 -21.92 6.04
CA HIS A 909 -3.57 -22.57 7.36
C HIS A 909 -2.44 -22.15 8.28
N LEU A 910 -1.19 -22.17 7.79
CA LEU A 910 -0.02 -21.77 8.57
C LEU A 910 -0.13 -20.31 9.05
N HIS A 911 -0.54 -19.39 8.18
CA HIS A 911 -0.76 -17.99 8.54
C HIS A 911 -1.84 -17.81 9.60
N GLN A 912 -2.95 -18.53 9.47
CA GLN A 912 -4.06 -18.47 10.43
C GLN A 912 -3.61 -18.95 11.82
N VAL A 913 -2.96 -20.12 11.88
CA VAL A 913 -2.50 -20.72 13.14
C VAL A 913 -1.44 -19.86 13.83
N LEU A 914 -0.41 -19.40 13.09
CA LEU A 914 0.65 -18.59 13.66
C LEU A 914 0.12 -17.28 14.25
N ARG A 915 -0.79 -16.61 13.53
CA ARG A 915 -1.44 -15.39 14.01
C ARG A 915 -2.25 -15.65 15.29
N ALA A 916 -3.03 -16.73 15.32
CA ALA A 916 -3.84 -17.07 16.48
C ALA A 916 -2.96 -17.33 17.71
N LEU A 917 -1.89 -18.11 17.59
CA LEU A 917 -1.02 -18.46 18.71
C LEU A 917 -0.22 -17.26 19.24
N SER A 918 0.26 -16.38 18.36
CA SER A 918 0.94 -15.14 18.77
C SER A 918 0.05 -14.17 19.56
N GLN A 919 -1.28 -14.28 19.43
CA GLN A 919 -2.22 -13.46 20.19
C GLN A 919 -2.58 -14.07 21.55
N HIS A 920 -2.49 -15.41 21.70
CA HIS A 920 -2.95 -16.13 22.90
C HIS A 920 -1.81 -16.51 23.85
N LEU A 921 -0.58 -16.68 23.35
CA LEU A 921 0.58 -17.06 24.15
C LEU A 921 1.43 -15.81 24.45
N THR A 922 1.36 -15.33 25.69
CA THR A 922 2.10 -14.15 26.20
C THR A 922 2.97 -14.50 27.42
N GLY A 923 3.92 -13.63 27.77
CA GLY A 923 4.85 -13.86 28.89
C GLY A 923 5.85 -15.00 28.59
N GLU A 924 6.34 -15.69 29.63
CA GLU A 924 7.36 -16.75 29.48
C GLU A 924 6.92 -17.90 28.55
N VAL A 925 5.62 -18.22 28.51
CA VAL A 925 5.08 -19.23 27.59
C VAL A 925 5.16 -18.75 26.14
N GLY A 926 4.93 -17.45 25.93
CA GLY A 926 5.10 -16.78 24.63
C GLY A 926 6.55 -16.85 24.14
N ASP A 927 7.54 -16.59 25.00
CA ASP A 927 8.95 -16.65 24.63
C ASP A 927 9.39 -18.05 24.22
N ARG A 928 8.99 -19.08 24.99
CA ARG A 928 9.24 -20.49 24.62
C ARG A 928 8.56 -20.89 23.32
N TRP A 929 7.35 -20.38 23.07
CA TRP A 929 6.63 -20.58 21.81
C TRP A 929 7.40 -19.98 20.62
N GLN A 930 7.93 -18.75 20.75
CA GLN A 930 8.74 -18.13 19.71
C GLN A 930 9.99 -18.97 19.42
N ALA A 931 10.70 -19.43 20.47
CA ALA A 931 11.87 -20.28 20.32
C ALA A 931 11.57 -21.65 19.68
N TRP A 932 10.40 -22.24 19.95
CA TRP A 932 9.94 -23.46 19.26
C TRP A 932 9.62 -23.19 17.79
N ARG A 933 8.88 -22.11 17.51
CA ARG A 933 8.48 -21.72 16.14
C ARG A 933 9.71 -21.50 15.26
N ASP A 934 10.73 -20.85 15.80
CA ASP A 934 11.97 -20.56 15.08
C ASP A 934 12.80 -21.82 14.77
N ARG A 935 12.56 -22.94 15.49
CA ARG A 935 13.08 -24.27 15.12
C ARG A 935 12.16 -25.00 14.12
N TYR A 936 10.84 -24.90 14.29
CA TYR A 936 9.87 -25.65 13.49
C TYR A 936 9.74 -25.20 12.04
N LEU A 937 9.58 -23.88 11.82
CA LEU A 937 9.36 -23.33 10.48
C LEU A 937 10.46 -23.67 9.46
N PRO A 938 11.77 -23.54 9.77
CA PRO A 938 12.80 -23.87 8.78
C PRO A 938 12.82 -25.37 8.44
N GLU A 939 12.52 -26.25 9.40
CA GLU A 939 12.40 -27.69 9.15
C GLU A 939 11.20 -28.00 8.23
N LEU A 940 10.04 -27.38 8.48
CA LEU A 940 8.85 -27.51 7.63
C LEU A 940 9.11 -27.00 6.20
N LEU A 941 9.73 -25.82 6.05
CA LEU A 941 10.07 -25.25 4.74
C LEU A 941 11.02 -26.16 3.96
N THR A 942 11.96 -26.82 4.64
CA THR A 942 12.88 -27.78 4.01
C THR A 942 12.11 -28.99 3.45
N LEU A 943 11.10 -29.50 4.17
CA LEU A 943 10.26 -30.60 3.67
C LEU A 943 9.40 -30.18 2.46
N LEU A 944 8.82 -28.97 2.49
CA LEU A 944 8.04 -28.44 1.37
C LEU A 944 8.89 -28.28 0.11
N LYS A 945 10.14 -27.83 0.24
CA LYS A 945 11.11 -27.76 -0.88
C LYS A 945 11.39 -29.14 -1.49
N GLU A 946 11.54 -30.17 -0.67
CA GLU A 946 11.76 -31.53 -1.16
C GLU A 946 10.55 -32.08 -1.93
N LEU A 947 9.33 -31.81 -1.46
CA LEU A 947 8.10 -32.18 -2.19
C LEU A 947 7.97 -31.44 -3.52
N ARG A 948 8.33 -30.15 -3.55
CA ARG A 948 8.39 -29.36 -4.78
C ARG A 948 9.38 -29.97 -5.77
N ARG A 949 10.54 -30.42 -5.30
CA ARG A 949 11.57 -31.10 -6.11
C ARG A 949 11.03 -32.39 -6.72
N GLU A 950 10.38 -33.25 -5.94
CA GLU A 950 9.76 -34.49 -6.46
C GLU A 950 8.68 -34.21 -7.51
N ALA A 951 7.84 -33.21 -7.28
CA ALA A 951 6.82 -32.77 -8.23
C ALA A 951 7.44 -32.27 -9.55
N THR A 952 8.59 -31.61 -9.44
CA THR A 952 9.39 -31.13 -10.58
C THR A 952 9.97 -32.30 -11.39
N VAL A 953 10.49 -33.34 -10.73
CA VAL A 953 10.98 -34.56 -11.38
C VAL A 953 9.86 -35.24 -12.18
N LYS A 954 8.67 -35.43 -11.61
CA LYS A 954 7.52 -36.02 -12.29
C LYS A 954 7.09 -35.22 -13.54
N SER A 955 7.19 -33.90 -13.48
CA SER A 955 6.86 -33.03 -14.61
C SER A 955 7.90 -33.13 -15.73
N ARG A 956 9.17 -33.34 -15.38
CA ARG A 956 10.27 -33.51 -16.34
C ARG A 956 10.08 -34.73 -17.24
N GLU A 957 9.60 -35.85 -16.71
CA GLU A 957 9.32 -37.07 -17.50
C GLU A 957 8.34 -36.80 -18.65
N LYS A 958 7.28 -36.02 -18.40
CA LYS A 958 6.31 -35.61 -19.44
C LYS A 958 6.95 -34.70 -20.50
N THR A 959 7.80 -33.75 -20.08
CA THR A 959 8.48 -32.83 -21.02
C THR A 959 9.49 -33.56 -21.93
N MET A 960 10.15 -34.63 -21.45
CA MET A 960 11.08 -35.42 -22.27
C MET A 960 10.40 -36.12 -23.45
N ALA A 961 9.17 -36.61 -23.27
CA ALA A 961 8.41 -37.23 -24.36
C ALA A 961 8.13 -36.23 -25.50
N ILE A 962 7.85 -34.97 -25.17
CA ILE A 962 7.61 -33.89 -26.14
C ILE A 962 8.92 -33.53 -26.85
N THR A 963 10.03 -33.44 -26.13
CA THR A 963 11.35 -33.20 -26.73
C THR A 963 11.71 -34.27 -27.77
N ASN A 964 11.52 -35.55 -27.45
CA ASN A 964 11.79 -36.66 -28.35
C ASN A 964 10.92 -36.62 -29.63
N LEU A 965 9.72 -36.04 -29.55
CA LEU A 965 8.82 -35.87 -30.68
C LEU A 965 9.25 -34.72 -31.61
N LEU A 966 9.86 -33.66 -31.06
CA LEU A 966 10.33 -32.49 -31.80
C LEU A 966 11.67 -32.72 -32.50
N ASP A 967 12.62 -33.37 -31.82
CA ASP A 967 14.01 -33.50 -32.27
C ASP A 967 14.21 -34.01 -33.72
N PRO A 968 13.39 -34.94 -34.25
CA PRO A 968 13.51 -35.38 -35.65
C PRO A 968 13.30 -34.26 -36.68
N PHE A 969 12.56 -33.20 -36.31
CA PHE A 969 12.26 -32.06 -37.18
C PHE A 969 13.23 -30.90 -37.01
N LEU A 970 14.16 -30.98 -36.06
CA LEU A 970 15.11 -29.91 -35.75
C LEU A 970 16.54 -30.24 -36.24
N PRO A 971 17.33 -29.22 -36.63
CA PRO A 971 18.75 -29.39 -36.93
C PRO A 971 19.52 -29.98 -35.74
N GLU A 972 20.51 -30.81 -36.02
CA GLU A 972 21.26 -31.54 -34.99
C GLU A 972 21.90 -30.62 -33.95
N SER A 973 22.41 -29.46 -34.39
CA SER A 973 23.01 -28.43 -33.52
C SER A 973 22.04 -27.86 -32.49
N LYS A 974 20.72 -27.95 -32.72
CA LYS A 974 19.65 -27.40 -31.87
C LYS A 974 18.85 -28.46 -31.12
N ARG A 975 19.13 -29.75 -31.32
CA ARG A 975 18.49 -30.86 -30.57
C ARG A 975 18.85 -30.89 -29.09
N LYS A 976 19.95 -30.25 -28.67
CA LYS A 976 20.33 -30.16 -27.24
C LYS A 976 19.80 -28.93 -26.52
N GLU A 977 19.08 -28.05 -27.21
CA GLU A 977 18.51 -26.84 -26.61
C GLU A 977 17.31 -27.16 -25.73
N SER A 978 16.96 -26.22 -24.84
CA SER A 978 15.82 -26.35 -23.93
C SER A 978 14.49 -26.51 -24.67
N LEU A 979 13.54 -27.22 -24.07
CA LEU A 979 12.19 -27.37 -24.64
C LEU A 979 11.49 -26.01 -24.85
N SER A 980 11.73 -25.04 -23.96
CA SER A 980 11.23 -23.67 -24.10
C SER A 980 11.73 -23.02 -25.38
N ARG A 981 13.04 -23.05 -25.64
CA ARG A 981 13.63 -22.51 -26.87
C ARG A 981 13.11 -23.21 -28.11
N LYS A 982 13.01 -24.55 -28.10
CA LYS A 982 12.46 -25.32 -29.22
C LYS A 982 11.02 -24.92 -29.53
N ALA A 983 10.16 -24.85 -28.51
CA ALA A 983 8.76 -24.46 -28.66
C ALA A 983 8.61 -23.01 -29.16
N LEU A 984 9.36 -22.07 -28.58
CA LEU A 984 9.37 -20.67 -29.04
C LEU A 984 9.87 -20.56 -30.48
N TRP A 985 10.88 -21.34 -30.87
CA TRP A 985 11.45 -21.30 -32.22
C TRP A 985 10.47 -21.82 -33.27
N VAL A 986 9.73 -22.89 -32.99
CA VAL A 986 8.64 -23.38 -33.87
C VAL A 986 7.58 -22.30 -34.08
N LEU A 987 7.11 -21.68 -33.00
CA LEU A 987 6.11 -20.62 -33.06
C LEU A 987 6.62 -19.39 -33.81
N ALA A 988 7.81 -18.92 -33.44
CA ALA A 988 8.43 -17.77 -34.07
C ALA A 988 8.67 -18.01 -35.55
N SER A 989 9.02 -19.24 -35.97
CA SER A 989 9.23 -19.62 -37.37
C SER A 989 7.94 -19.79 -38.18
N THR A 990 6.77 -19.79 -37.54
CA THR A 990 5.53 -20.09 -38.24
C THR A 990 5.11 -18.96 -39.18
N PRO A 991 4.93 -19.21 -40.49
CA PRO A 991 4.49 -18.19 -41.44
C PRO A 991 3.18 -17.53 -41.00
N GLY A 992 3.12 -16.20 -41.08
CA GLY A 992 1.97 -15.40 -40.63
C GLY A 992 2.01 -15.00 -39.15
N VAL A 993 2.79 -15.66 -38.30
CA VAL A 993 3.01 -15.21 -36.91
C VAL A 993 4.00 -14.05 -36.90
N THR A 994 3.56 -12.89 -36.42
CA THR A 994 4.38 -11.68 -36.34
C THR A 994 5.30 -11.72 -35.13
N CYS A 995 4.75 -12.05 -33.96
CA CYS A 995 5.45 -12.01 -32.70
C CYS A 995 4.85 -13.01 -31.70
N VAL A 996 5.71 -13.73 -30.99
CA VAL A 996 5.34 -14.68 -29.94
C VAL A 996 5.51 -14.02 -28.57
N LEU A 997 4.44 -13.94 -27.79
CA LEU A 997 4.39 -13.23 -26.52
C LEU A 997 4.77 -14.14 -25.36
N ASN A 998 5.95 -13.94 -24.79
CA ASN A 998 6.46 -14.77 -23.70
C ASN A 998 6.57 -14.01 -22.38
N GLY A 999 6.13 -14.65 -21.28
CA GLY A 999 6.12 -14.06 -19.94
C GLY A 999 7.48 -14.17 -19.24
N MET A 1000 8.46 -13.41 -19.71
CA MET A 1000 9.85 -13.41 -19.24
C MET A 1000 9.98 -12.69 -17.89
N ARG A 1001 9.60 -13.36 -16.80
CA ARG A 1001 9.53 -12.77 -15.46
C ARG A 1001 10.88 -12.61 -14.74
N THR A 1002 11.94 -13.26 -15.22
CA THR A 1002 13.28 -13.17 -14.60
C THR A 1002 14.35 -12.86 -15.63
N PRO A 1003 15.46 -12.17 -15.26
CA PRO A 1003 16.55 -11.90 -16.18
C PRO A 1003 17.10 -13.17 -16.86
N ALA A 1004 17.27 -14.25 -16.11
CA ALA A 1004 17.73 -15.53 -16.66
C ALA A 1004 16.74 -16.12 -17.68
N TYR A 1005 15.45 -15.88 -17.49
CA TYR A 1005 14.44 -16.33 -18.45
C TYR A 1005 14.38 -15.46 -19.71
N VAL A 1006 14.76 -14.18 -19.61
CA VAL A 1006 15.00 -13.32 -20.77
C VAL A 1006 16.15 -13.88 -21.60
N ASP A 1007 17.28 -14.26 -20.96
CA ASP A 1007 18.43 -14.88 -21.64
C ASP A 1007 18.07 -16.20 -22.35
N ASP A 1008 17.30 -17.07 -21.69
CA ASP A 1008 16.81 -18.31 -22.32
C ASP A 1008 15.94 -18.00 -23.54
N SER A 1009 14.98 -17.08 -23.40
CA SER A 1009 13.98 -16.80 -24.44
C SER A 1009 14.57 -16.08 -25.65
N LEU A 1010 15.30 -14.98 -25.44
CA LEU A 1010 15.79 -14.15 -26.55
C LEU A 1010 16.88 -14.84 -27.37
N GLY A 1011 17.50 -15.90 -26.85
CA GLY A 1011 18.50 -16.70 -27.57
C GLY A 1011 18.01 -17.24 -28.93
N ILE A 1012 16.70 -17.42 -29.14
CA ILE A 1012 16.16 -17.91 -30.41
C ILE A 1012 16.07 -16.84 -31.50
N LEU A 1013 16.15 -15.54 -31.16
CA LEU A 1013 16.07 -14.46 -32.15
C LEU A 1013 17.25 -14.51 -33.15
N GLY A 1014 18.33 -15.19 -32.78
CA GLY A 1014 19.46 -15.47 -33.65
C GLY A 1014 19.28 -16.65 -34.60
N TRP A 1015 18.24 -17.47 -34.45
CA TRP A 1015 18.14 -18.75 -35.15
C TRP A 1015 17.34 -18.61 -36.43
N GLU A 1016 17.85 -19.16 -37.54
CA GLU A 1016 17.16 -19.12 -38.82
C GLU A 1016 15.75 -19.74 -38.70
N PRO A 1017 14.73 -19.18 -39.37
CA PRO A 1017 13.39 -19.75 -39.32
C PRO A 1017 13.35 -21.18 -39.86
N LEU A 1018 12.59 -22.06 -39.20
CA LEU A 1018 12.38 -23.43 -39.63
C LEU A 1018 11.57 -23.48 -40.95
N PRO A 1019 12.00 -24.25 -41.96
CA PRO A 1019 11.37 -24.23 -43.29
C PRO A 1019 10.04 -25.00 -43.38
N ASP A 1020 9.77 -25.98 -42.50
CA ASP A 1020 8.56 -26.82 -42.55
C ASP A 1020 7.95 -27.03 -41.15
N VAL A 1021 7.51 -25.93 -40.54
CA VAL A 1021 6.81 -25.97 -39.23
C VAL A 1021 5.45 -26.71 -39.30
N ARG A 1022 4.83 -26.81 -40.48
CA ARG A 1022 3.50 -27.43 -40.63
C ARG A 1022 3.55 -28.91 -40.24
N ARG A 1023 4.57 -29.64 -40.71
CA ARG A 1023 4.78 -31.06 -40.37
C ARG A 1023 4.96 -31.28 -38.87
N ILE A 1024 5.56 -30.33 -38.16
CA ILE A 1024 5.73 -30.40 -36.71
C ILE A 1024 4.36 -30.38 -36.03
N TYR A 1025 3.51 -29.42 -36.36
CA TYR A 1025 2.16 -29.34 -35.80
C TYR A 1025 1.31 -30.58 -36.14
N GLU A 1026 1.39 -31.09 -37.37
CA GLU A 1026 0.69 -32.31 -37.78
C GLU A 1026 1.18 -33.54 -37.02
N ALA A 1027 2.49 -33.66 -36.77
CA ALA A 1027 3.05 -34.76 -36.00
C ALA A 1027 2.59 -34.72 -34.53
N ILE A 1028 2.62 -33.54 -33.90
CA ILE A 1028 2.17 -33.37 -32.51
C ILE A 1028 0.66 -33.63 -32.37
N LYS A 1029 -0.15 -33.12 -33.30
CA LYS A 1029 -1.59 -33.37 -33.33
C LYS A 1029 -1.95 -34.87 -33.51
N LYS A 1030 -1.09 -35.65 -34.18
CA LYS A 1030 -1.26 -37.12 -34.31
C LYS A 1030 -0.84 -37.89 -33.06
N SER A 1031 0.15 -37.39 -32.32
CA SER A 1031 0.68 -38.05 -31.12
C SER A 1031 -0.06 -37.72 -29.82
N GLY A 1032 -0.77 -36.57 -29.78
CA GLY A 1032 -1.69 -36.19 -28.69
C GLY A 1032 -3.02 -36.91 -28.75
#